data_AF-A0A4Q9KYA5-F1
#
_entry.id   AF-A0A4Q9KYA5-F1
#
_cell.length_a   1.000
_cell.length_b   1.000
_cell.length_c   1.000
_cell.angle_alpha   90.00
_cell.angle_beta   90.00
_cell.angle_gamma   90.00
#
_symmetry.space_group_name_H-M   'P 1'
#
loop_
_entity.id
_entity.type
_entity.pdbx_description
1 polymer ?
#
loop_
_entity_poly.entity_id
_entity_poly.type
_entity_poly.pdbx_seq_one_letter_code
_entity_poly.pdbx_strand_id
1 'polypeptide(L)'
;MTENTQQRRRVPGIKEHLDAISRINSEINSIVETVKDYESKVSTEIALQRENSPRTQLYQKKDQLETDHKATLSIRNTLISKKQEILPTYTSLKNEMHSEKKKLHIDNFSQLEKQESDLKSHLLKKKVTAQEEKMIASHLSEISRKKRSFGTIKTKEEELSKYEEKLEKLNKELNEIQTQIKTEKEQILSIKTELEKLKTQGKTKSNSIIDYENKIEDLNKKKKDLMSKRKEQNEEIRKKQEIYEKHLQEIKKQTEIEESKKHIKIRIKEYEIQRNNLIEEKYKLDSDNFNSIIEAVKKIPISHQTFTMPISLISLLNQVQVNLPKNYQDIDRCIEELFKKKEEFEKKIEPNMLRLNKQIQEIDEKIKEEYKVLEGMPPTEVKVYKEKKIVVEGVSIVEVVSIEIRDSKDKDKIKVGLFLYFITFYFYLYNKTMGRRKKVDSENIKNEEIKETKTCDRDVVTISETLPPQPTIRNNTHFPSSTTFHLLQSTCSIPHLILPEWPISTMSAVQKRFERMPRNGWFAILRYYNGKFGRTFNIDVLKKLTHNEAEREIRQEENGERRKFATCLAEPCIEKFLCKIKELSEKEIENVVVRTRKLPSELVESKVLELINQITGKYAESHVPKNVSDAARIIQAAQKGYDEETRKEKPRSAWKENIESKISKLVLFKDLLEKARKQEKLSTSETKSLKKIM
;
A
#
# COMPACT_ATOMS: atom_id res chain seq x y z
N MET A 1 27.96 2.84 10.56
CA MET A 1 27.07 2.15 11.51
C MET A 1 26.59 0.87 10.86
N THR A 2 27.29 -0.22 11.12
CA THR A 2 26.97 -1.55 10.61
C THR A 2 25.92 -2.18 11.52
N GLU A 3 24.65 -2.06 11.11
CA GLU A 3 23.57 -2.87 11.70
C GLU A 3 23.88 -4.33 11.40
N ASN A 4 24.45 -5.01 12.40
CA ASN A 4 24.52 -6.45 12.48
C ASN A 4 23.13 -7.01 12.14
N THR A 5 23.02 -7.70 11.01
CA THR A 5 21.99 -8.71 10.79
C THR A 5 22.23 -9.82 11.81
N GLN A 6 21.87 -9.57 13.08
CA GLN A 6 21.62 -10.63 14.03
C GLN A 6 20.45 -11.41 13.45
N GLN A 7 20.75 -12.51 12.76
CA GLN A 7 19.77 -13.56 12.53
C GLN A 7 19.03 -13.74 13.85
N ARG A 8 17.70 -13.53 13.83
CA ARG A 8 16.86 -13.70 15.01
C ARG A 8 17.22 -15.04 15.60
N ARG A 9 17.86 -15.04 16.79
CA ARG A 9 18.33 -16.27 17.44
C ARG A 9 17.14 -17.20 17.51
N ARG A 10 17.23 -18.34 16.82
CA ARG A 10 16.10 -19.27 16.74
C ARG A 10 15.88 -19.83 18.14
N VAL A 11 14.74 -19.49 18.74
CA VAL A 11 14.35 -20.05 20.03
C VAL A 11 14.25 -21.57 19.87
N PRO A 12 14.96 -22.35 20.69
CA PRO A 12 14.92 -23.81 20.63
C PRO A 12 13.48 -24.36 20.72
N GLY A 13 13.17 -25.41 19.97
CA GLY A 13 11.87 -26.10 20.04
C GLY A 13 10.70 -25.42 19.32
N ILE A 14 10.93 -24.36 18.53
CA ILE A 14 9.88 -23.69 17.72
C ILE A 14 9.71 -24.31 16.32
N LYS A 15 10.73 -24.99 15.80
CA LYS A 15 10.76 -25.52 14.43
C LYS A 15 9.56 -26.42 14.10
N GLU A 16 9.18 -27.31 15.01
CA GLU A 16 8.05 -28.23 14.82
C GLU A 16 6.72 -27.50 14.64
N HIS A 17 6.51 -26.42 15.41
CA HIS A 17 5.33 -25.56 15.30
C HIS A 17 5.32 -24.78 13.98
N LEU A 18 6.48 -24.30 13.53
CA LEU A 18 6.62 -23.64 12.21
C LEU A 18 6.33 -24.60 11.05
N ASP A 19 6.83 -25.84 11.12
CA ASP A 19 6.56 -26.87 10.13
C ASP A 19 5.07 -27.26 10.13
N ALA A 20 4.43 -27.31 11.31
CA ALA A 20 2.99 -27.51 11.43
C ALA A 20 2.18 -26.35 10.82
N ILE A 21 2.58 -25.10 11.06
CA ILE A 21 1.96 -23.92 10.44
C ILE A 21 2.10 -23.96 8.92
N SER A 22 3.26 -24.37 8.42
CA SER A 22 3.51 -24.51 6.98
C SER A 22 2.55 -25.53 6.35
N ARG A 23 2.40 -26.72 6.97
CA ARG A 23 1.43 -27.74 6.54
C ARG A 23 -0.01 -27.22 6.54
N ILE A 24 -0.43 -26.56 7.63
CA ILE A 24 -1.76 -25.97 7.74
C ILE A 24 -2.01 -24.93 6.65
N ASN A 25 -1.03 -24.07 6.34
CA ASN A 25 -1.17 -23.07 5.30
C ASN A 25 -1.31 -23.70 3.90
N SER A 26 -0.55 -24.76 3.61
CA SER A 26 -0.69 -25.51 2.35
C SER A 26 -2.09 -26.14 2.22
N GLU A 27 -2.61 -26.74 3.29
CA GLU A 27 -3.98 -27.28 3.32
C GLU A 27 -5.04 -26.19 3.14
N ILE A 28 -4.88 -25.03 3.79
CA ILE A 28 -5.80 -23.89 3.62
C ILE A 28 -5.77 -23.40 2.17
N ASN A 29 -4.61 -23.29 1.54
CA ASN A 29 -4.48 -22.86 0.15
C ASN A 29 -5.16 -23.84 -0.80
N SER A 30 -4.95 -25.15 -0.61
CA SER A 30 -5.64 -26.19 -1.39
C SER A 30 -7.16 -26.09 -1.24
N ILE A 31 -7.66 -25.87 -0.01
CA ILE A 31 -9.10 -25.67 0.21
C ILE A 31 -9.60 -24.43 -0.53
N VAL A 32 -8.87 -23.31 -0.49
CA VAL A 32 -9.25 -22.07 -1.18
C VAL A 32 -9.32 -22.26 -2.70
N GLU A 33 -8.39 -23.01 -3.29
CA GLU A 33 -8.42 -23.35 -4.72
C GLU A 33 -9.66 -24.20 -5.04
N THR A 34 -9.93 -25.25 -4.26
CA THR A 34 -11.13 -26.09 -4.49
C THR A 34 -12.45 -25.34 -4.33
N VAL A 35 -12.54 -24.41 -3.37
CA VAL A 35 -13.72 -23.55 -3.20
C VAL A 35 -13.92 -22.68 -4.43
N LYS A 36 -12.85 -22.07 -4.94
CA LYS A 36 -12.90 -21.24 -6.15
C LYS A 36 -13.36 -22.03 -7.38
N ASP A 37 -12.94 -23.29 -7.50
CA ASP A 37 -13.38 -24.17 -8.57
C ASP A 37 -14.88 -24.48 -8.48
N TYR A 38 -15.39 -24.74 -7.26
CA TYR A 38 -16.83 -24.95 -7.05
C TYR A 38 -17.65 -23.68 -7.27
N GLU A 39 -17.17 -22.51 -6.84
CA GLU A 39 -17.80 -21.21 -7.13
C GLU A 39 -17.90 -20.94 -8.64
N SER A 40 -16.86 -21.32 -9.38
CA SER A 40 -16.84 -21.23 -10.84
C SER A 40 -17.89 -22.15 -11.46
N LYS A 41 -18.00 -23.41 -10.98
CA LYS A 41 -19.03 -24.37 -11.42
C LYS A 41 -20.45 -23.90 -11.11
N VAL A 42 -20.68 -23.31 -9.93
CA VAL A 42 -21.98 -22.70 -9.58
C VAL A 42 -22.30 -21.56 -10.54
N SER A 43 -21.33 -20.70 -10.85
CA SER A 43 -21.52 -19.57 -11.75
C SER A 43 -21.85 -20.01 -13.18
N THR A 44 -21.16 -21.03 -13.70
CA THR A 44 -21.45 -21.60 -15.02
C THR A 44 -22.83 -22.24 -15.09
N GLU A 45 -23.21 -22.98 -14.04
CA GLU A 45 -24.52 -23.64 -13.96
C GLU A 45 -25.67 -22.61 -13.89
N ILE A 46 -25.48 -21.52 -13.14
CA ILE A 46 -26.43 -20.40 -13.11
C ILE A 46 -26.51 -19.72 -14.50
N ALA A 47 -25.40 -19.58 -15.22
CA ALA A 47 -25.41 -19.00 -16.56
C ALA A 47 -26.18 -19.87 -17.55
N LEU A 48 -25.95 -21.19 -17.56
CA LEU A 48 -26.69 -22.15 -18.38
C LEU A 48 -28.20 -22.13 -18.08
N GLN A 49 -28.58 -22.01 -16.80
CA GLN A 49 -29.99 -21.88 -16.41
C GLN A 49 -30.63 -20.56 -16.85
N ARG A 50 -29.85 -19.48 -16.96
CA ARG A 50 -30.35 -18.17 -17.46
C ARG A 50 -30.54 -18.18 -18.97
N GLU A 51 -29.60 -18.78 -19.70
CA GLU A 51 -29.65 -18.87 -21.16
C GLU A 51 -30.79 -19.78 -21.63
N ASN A 52 -30.92 -20.96 -21.02
CA ASN A 52 -32.02 -21.89 -21.28
C ASN A 52 -33.33 -21.50 -20.58
N SER A 53 -33.38 -20.34 -19.93
CA SER A 53 -34.58 -19.92 -19.21
C SER A 53 -35.69 -19.61 -20.20
N PRO A 54 -36.89 -20.20 -20.04
CA PRO A 54 -38.08 -19.85 -20.82
C PRO A 54 -38.35 -18.33 -20.79
N ARG A 55 -37.98 -17.67 -19.69
CA ARG A 55 -38.14 -16.23 -19.51
C ARG A 55 -37.32 -15.40 -20.50
N THR A 56 -36.08 -15.81 -20.78
CA THR A 56 -35.18 -15.09 -21.70
C THR A 56 -35.72 -15.17 -23.13
N GLN A 57 -36.17 -16.36 -23.54
CA GLN A 57 -36.78 -16.59 -24.85
C GLN A 57 -38.08 -15.79 -25.03
N LEU A 58 -38.92 -15.71 -23.99
CA LEU A 58 -40.14 -14.89 -24.02
C LEU A 58 -39.86 -13.39 -24.14
N TYR A 59 -38.80 -12.88 -23.48
CA TYR A 59 -38.40 -11.48 -23.67
C TYR A 59 -37.93 -11.20 -25.09
N GLN A 60 -37.10 -12.06 -25.69
CA GLN A 60 -36.67 -11.92 -27.08
C GLN A 60 -37.86 -11.90 -28.05
N LYS A 61 -38.81 -12.82 -27.87
CA LYS A 61 -40.03 -12.87 -28.68
C LYS A 61 -40.90 -11.63 -28.51
N LYS A 62 -41.00 -11.10 -27.28
CA LYS A 62 -41.73 -9.86 -26.99
C LYS A 62 -41.09 -8.66 -27.69
N ASP A 63 -39.77 -8.53 -27.63
CA ASP A 63 -39.06 -7.40 -28.22
C ASP A 63 -39.13 -7.42 -29.75
N GLN A 64 -39.07 -8.61 -30.36
CA GLN A 64 -39.32 -8.77 -31.79
C GLN A 64 -40.73 -8.34 -32.16
N LEU A 65 -41.75 -8.84 -31.44
CA LEU A 65 -43.15 -8.46 -31.69
C LEU A 65 -43.43 -6.97 -31.49
N GLU A 66 -42.79 -6.32 -30.51
CA GLU A 66 -42.92 -4.87 -30.31
C GLU A 66 -42.25 -4.07 -31.44
N THR A 67 -41.15 -4.59 -32.01
CA THR A 67 -40.49 -4.00 -33.18
C THR A 67 -41.37 -4.13 -34.43
N ASP A 68 -41.91 -5.32 -34.66
CA ASP A 68 -42.83 -5.60 -35.77
C ASP A 68 -44.09 -4.72 -35.64
N HIS A 69 -44.65 -4.61 -34.43
CA HIS A 69 -45.80 -3.76 -34.15
C HIS A 69 -45.55 -2.28 -34.48
N LYS A 70 -44.36 -1.78 -34.16
CA LYS A 70 -43.98 -0.40 -34.47
C LYS A 70 -43.83 -0.19 -35.99
N ALA A 71 -43.30 -1.18 -36.71
CA ALA A 71 -43.23 -1.15 -38.17
C ALA A 71 -44.64 -1.14 -38.79
N THR A 72 -45.52 -2.03 -38.34
CA THR A 72 -46.93 -2.11 -38.78
C THR A 72 -47.68 -0.79 -38.52
N LEU A 73 -47.47 -0.15 -37.36
CA LEU A 73 -48.01 1.18 -37.05
C LEU A 73 -47.47 2.28 -37.98
N SER A 74 -46.20 2.22 -38.37
CA SER A 74 -45.61 3.15 -39.33
C SER A 74 -46.30 3.03 -40.69
N ILE A 75 -46.49 1.80 -41.19
CA ILE A 75 -47.17 1.55 -42.47
C ILE A 75 -48.61 2.08 -42.41
N ARG A 76 -49.36 1.80 -41.33
CA ARG A 76 -50.71 2.37 -41.11
C ARG A 76 -50.71 3.90 -41.28
N ASN A 77 -49.79 4.59 -40.62
CA ASN A 77 -49.72 6.05 -40.66
C ASN A 77 -49.46 6.55 -42.09
N THR A 78 -48.57 5.88 -42.84
CA THR A 78 -48.33 6.25 -44.25
C THR A 78 -49.55 6.06 -45.14
N LEU A 79 -50.34 4.99 -44.94
CA LEU A 79 -51.58 4.78 -45.69
C LEU A 79 -52.66 5.81 -45.32
N ILE A 80 -52.76 6.19 -44.04
CA ILE A 80 -53.65 7.26 -43.59
C ILE A 80 -53.27 8.59 -44.27
N SER A 81 -51.98 8.94 -44.32
CA SER A 81 -51.52 10.14 -45.00
C SER A 81 -51.88 10.13 -46.49
N LYS A 82 -51.61 9.03 -47.21
CA LYS A 82 -52.00 8.87 -48.63
C LYS A 82 -53.51 9.03 -48.84
N LYS A 83 -54.32 8.48 -47.93
CA LYS A 83 -55.79 8.64 -47.97
C LYS A 83 -56.20 10.10 -47.73
N GLN A 84 -55.54 10.80 -46.80
CA GLN A 84 -55.80 12.21 -46.50
C GLN A 84 -55.40 13.14 -47.66
N GLU A 85 -54.40 12.80 -48.46
CA GLU A 85 -54.02 13.56 -49.66
C GLU A 85 -55.08 13.46 -50.78
N ILE A 86 -55.70 12.29 -50.94
CA ILE A 86 -56.67 12.02 -52.02
C ILE A 86 -58.08 12.52 -51.66
N LEU A 87 -58.43 12.54 -50.37
CA LEU A 87 -59.80 12.82 -49.93
C LEU A 87 -60.30 14.24 -50.29
N PRO A 88 -59.52 15.34 -50.14
CA PRO A 88 -59.96 16.69 -50.47
C PRO A 88 -60.21 16.87 -51.97
N THR A 89 -59.33 16.34 -52.82
CA THR A 89 -59.47 16.44 -54.28
C THR A 89 -60.67 15.64 -54.78
N TYR A 90 -60.87 14.42 -54.27
CA TYR A 90 -62.07 13.64 -54.50
C TYR A 90 -63.34 14.40 -54.09
N THR A 91 -63.34 15.01 -52.91
CA THR A 91 -64.52 15.72 -52.37
C THR A 91 -64.83 16.98 -53.17
N SER A 92 -63.81 17.75 -53.58
CA SER A 92 -64.00 18.93 -54.44
C SER A 92 -64.58 18.54 -55.79
N LEU A 93 -63.97 17.55 -56.46
CA LEU A 93 -64.41 17.07 -57.77
C LEU A 93 -65.85 16.54 -57.72
N LYS A 94 -66.19 15.80 -56.65
CA LYS A 94 -67.55 15.27 -56.42
C LYS A 94 -68.58 16.38 -56.27
N ASN A 95 -68.27 17.40 -55.47
CA ASN A 95 -69.17 18.54 -55.23
C ASN A 95 -69.33 19.41 -56.48
N GLU A 96 -68.24 19.68 -57.19
CA GLU A 96 -68.24 20.42 -58.45
C GLU A 96 -69.11 19.73 -59.50
N MET A 97 -68.87 18.44 -59.74
CA MET A 97 -69.66 17.62 -60.66
C MET A 97 -71.14 17.63 -60.29
N HIS A 98 -71.49 17.46 -59.00
CA HIS A 98 -72.88 17.46 -58.56
C HIS A 98 -73.54 18.84 -58.74
N SER A 99 -72.80 19.92 -58.49
CA SER A 99 -73.27 21.29 -58.71
C SER A 99 -73.51 21.59 -60.19
N GLU A 100 -72.66 21.08 -61.09
CA GLU A 100 -72.80 21.23 -62.54
C GLU A 100 -73.98 20.42 -63.07
N LYS A 101 -74.15 19.16 -62.63
CA LYS A 101 -75.33 18.33 -62.95
C LYS A 101 -76.62 19.05 -62.51
N LYS A 102 -76.66 19.61 -61.30
CA LYS A 102 -77.81 20.36 -60.77
C LYS A 102 -78.11 21.65 -61.56
N LYS A 103 -77.09 22.44 -61.92
CA LYS A 103 -77.26 23.68 -62.71
C LYS A 103 -77.84 23.43 -64.10
N LEU A 104 -77.51 22.31 -64.72
CA LEU A 104 -77.90 22.02 -66.09
C LEU A 104 -79.23 21.24 -66.20
N HIS A 105 -79.75 20.72 -65.07
CA HIS A 105 -80.91 19.81 -65.03
C HIS A 105 -80.72 18.64 -66.02
N ILE A 106 -79.50 18.10 -66.07
CA ILE A 106 -79.16 16.97 -66.94
C ILE A 106 -79.06 15.72 -66.07
N ASP A 107 -80.09 14.89 -66.13
CA ASP A 107 -80.10 13.59 -65.45
C ASP A 107 -79.72 12.45 -66.41
N ASN A 108 -79.94 12.60 -67.73
CA ASN A 108 -79.63 11.55 -68.71
C ASN A 108 -79.32 12.12 -70.12
N PHE A 109 -78.15 11.77 -70.67
CA PHE A 109 -77.73 12.16 -72.03
C PHE A 109 -78.66 11.62 -73.13
N SER A 110 -79.20 10.41 -72.95
CA SER A 110 -80.10 9.77 -73.92
C SER A 110 -81.40 10.58 -74.12
N GLN A 111 -81.86 11.28 -73.09
CA GLN A 111 -83.04 12.15 -73.18
C GLN A 111 -82.76 13.40 -74.00
N LEU A 112 -81.54 13.97 -73.91
CA LEU A 112 -81.13 15.12 -74.72
C LEU A 112 -80.99 14.77 -76.21
N GLU A 113 -80.48 13.58 -76.54
CA GLU A 113 -80.39 13.10 -77.92
C GLU A 113 -81.77 12.89 -78.55
N LYS A 114 -82.70 12.33 -77.78
CA LYS A 114 -84.08 12.12 -78.20
C LYS A 114 -84.78 13.46 -78.46
N GLN A 115 -84.65 14.43 -77.54
CA GLN A 115 -85.20 15.77 -77.70
C GLN A 115 -84.65 16.50 -78.93
N GLU A 116 -83.35 16.35 -79.22
CA GLU A 116 -82.73 16.94 -80.42
C GLU A 116 -83.28 16.31 -81.72
N SER A 117 -83.40 14.98 -81.74
CA SER A 117 -83.94 14.23 -82.88
C SER A 117 -85.40 14.59 -83.15
N ASP A 118 -86.22 14.66 -82.11
CA ASP A 118 -87.63 15.02 -82.20
C ASP A 118 -87.80 16.44 -82.77
N LEU A 119 -87.01 17.41 -82.29
CA LEU A 119 -87.02 18.80 -82.78
C LEU A 119 -86.54 18.91 -84.24
N LYS A 120 -85.49 18.17 -84.63
CA LYS A 120 -85.02 18.10 -86.03
C LYS A 120 -86.06 17.47 -86.95
N SER A 121 -86.76 16.44 -86.48
CA SER A 121 -87.85 15.80 -87.24
C SER A 121 -89.06 16.71 -87.40
N HIS A 122 -89.34 17.57 -86.42
CA HIS A 122 -90.41 18.56 -86.46
C HIS A 122 -90.17 19.63 -87.54
N LEU A 123 -88.91 20.09 -87.68
CA LEU A 123 -88.47 20.98 -88.77
C LEU A 123 -88.62 20.36 -90.17
N LEU A 124 -88.40 19.05 -90.29
CA LEU A 124 -88.47 18.34 -91.59
C LEU A 124 -89.89 18.02 -92.04
N LYS A 125 -90.85 17.87 -91.12
CA LYS A 125 -92.19 17.32 -91.41
C LYS A 125 -93.32 18.35 -91.47
N LYS A 126 -93.16 19.55 -90.91
CA LYS A 126 -94.20 20.59 -90.84
C LYS A 126 -93.68 21.91 -91.41
N LYS A 127 -94.54 22.72 -92.06
CA LYS A 127 -94.23 24.11 -92.40
C LYS A 127 -94.27 24.94 -91.12
N VAL A 128 -93.14 25.51 -90.73
CA VAL A 128 -92.95 26.22 -89.46
C VAL A 128 -92.95 27.73 -89.73
N THR A 129 -93.49 28.53 -88.81
CA THR A 129 -93.42 30.00 -88.91
C THR A 129 -92.04 30.53 -88.49
N ALA A 130 -91.63 31.69 -88.97
CA ALA A 130 -90.31 32.27 -88.63
C ALA A 130 -90.07 32.43 -87.12
N GLN A 131 -91.13 32.60 -86.32
CA GLN A 131 -91.03 32.71 -84.85
C GLN A 131 -90.81 31.35 -84.18
N GLU A 132 -91.49 30.30 -84.64
CA GLU A 132 -91.30 28.93 -84.18
C GLU A 132 -89.93 28.38 -84.61
N GLU A 133 -89.44 28.73 -85.81
CA GLU A 133 -88.08 28.41 -86.24
C GLU A 133 -87.03 29.03 -85.31
N LYS A 134 -87.22 30.28 -84.89
CA LYS A 134 -86.33 30.96 -83.92
C LYS A 134 -86.34 30.29 -82.54
N MET A 135 -87.51 29.85 -82.06
CA MET A 135 -87.62 29.11 -80.81
C MET A 135 -86.94 27.73 -80.88
N ILE A 136 -87.16 26.99 -81.97
CA ILE A 136 -86.53 25.68 -82.19
C ILE A 136 -85.01 25.85 -82.31
N ALA A 137 -84.52 26.86 -83.02
CA ALA A 137 -83.09 27.18 -83.11
C ALA A 137 -82.49 27.53 -81.73
N SER A 138 -83.23 28.26 -80.89
CA SER A 138 -82.81 28.54 -79.51
C SER A 138 -82.75 27.27 -78.66
N HIS A 139 -83.75 26.39 -78.75
CA HIS A 139 -83.78 25.11 -78.03
C HIS A 139 -82.67 24.17 -78.50
N LEU A 140 -82.42 24.07 -79.82
CA LEU A 140 -81.32 23.29 -80.38
C LEU A 140 -79.94 23.84 -79.95
N SER A 141 -79.82 25.16 -79.82
CA SER A 141 -78.61 25.81 -79.29
C SER A 141 -78.41 25.48 -77.81
N GLU A 142 -79.48 25.45 -77.02
CA GLU A 142 -79.44 25.08 -75.61
C GLU A 142 -79.11 23.59 -75.41
N ILE A 143 -79.70 22.69 -76.21
CA ILE A 143 -79.39 21.25 -76.21
C ILE A 143 -77.93 21.03 -76.62
N SER A 144 -77.44 21.73 -77.65
CA SER A 144 -76.03 21.67 -78.07
C SER A 144 -75.08 22.13 -76.98
N ARG A 145 -75.45 23.20 -76.24
CA ARG A 145 -74.70 23.69 -75.08
C ARG A 145 -74.68 22.64 -73.95
N LYS A 146 -75.84 22.07 -73.62
CA LYS A 146 -76.00 20.99 -72.62
C LYS A 146 -75.18 19.75 -72.97
N LYS A 147 -75.14 19.34 -74.24
CA LYS A 147 -74.30 18.22 -74.73
C LYS A 147 -72.80 18.48 -74.56
N ARG A 148 -72.31 19.68 -74.87
CA ARG A 148 -70.90 20.04 -74.64
C ARG A 148 -70.53 19.99 -73.16
N SER A 149 -71.38 20.55 -72.29
CA SER A 149 -71.17 20.50 -70.84
C SER A 149 -71.32 19.08 -70.26
N PHE A 150 -72.14 18.22 -70.88
CA PHE A 150 -72.22 16.82 -70.48
C PHE A 150 -70.90 16.08 -70.76
N GLY A 151 -70.23 16.38 -71.89
CA GLY A 151 -68.89 15.86 -72.17
C GLY A 151 -67.88 16.18 -71.07
N THR A 152 -67.88 17.42 -70.57
CA THR A 152 -66.99 17.83 -69.46
C THR A 152 -67.37 17.21 -68.11
N ILE A 153 -68.66 16.95 -67.87
CA ILE A 153 -69.12 16.25 -66.67
C ILE A 153 -68.70 14.78 -66.73
N LYS A 154 -68.79 14.14 -67.90
CA LYS A 154 -68.39 12.75 -68.10
C LYS A 154 -66.89 12.54 -67.86
N THR A 155 -66.04 13.45 -68.33
CA THR A 155 -64.58 13.38 -68.03
C THR A 155 -64.30 13.50 -66.54
N LYS A 156 -65.01 14.38 -65.82
CA LYS A 156 -64.90 14.49 -64.35
C LYS A 156 -65.41 13.23 -63.64
N GLU A 157 -66.45 12.60 -64.15
CA GLU A 157 -67.02 11.35 -63.63
C GLU A 157 -66.04 10.17 -63.80
N GLU A 158 -65.34 10.09 -64.94
CA GLU A 158 -64.27 9.11 -65.17
C GLU A 158 -63.05 9.34 -64.25
N GLU A 159 -62.65 10.60 -64.03
CA GLU A 159 -61.60 10.94 -63.06
C GLU A 159 -62.00 10.60 -61.63
N LEU A 160 -63.26 10.85 -61.27
CA LEU A 160 -63.82 10.54 -59.97
C LEU A 160 -63.84 9.02 -59.71
N SER A 161 -64.21 8.22 -60.72
CA SER A 161 -64.12 6.75 -60.66
C SER A 161 -62.70 6.26 -60.35
N LYS A 162 -61.67 6.88 -60.96
CA LYS A 162 -60.25 6.52 -60.68
C LYS A 162 -59.85 6.84 -59.24
N TYR A 163 -60.35 7.93 -58.67
CA TYR A 163 -60.11 8.27 -57.26
C TYR A 163 -60.85 7.35 -56.30
N GLU A 164 -62.07 6.92 -56.64
CA GLU A 164 -62.83 5.95 -55.85
C GLU A 164 -62.13 4.59 -55.78
N GLU A 165 -61.62 4.09 -56.90
CA GLU A 165 -60.83 2.85 -56.93
C GLU A 165 -59.57 2.92 -56.06
N LYS A 166 -58.87 4.07 -56.07
CA LYS A 166 -57.69 4.30 -55.22
C LYS A 166 -58.06 4.32 -53.75
N LEU A 167 -59.16 5.00 -53.38
CA LEU A 167 -59.65 5.04 -52.00
C LEU A 167 -60.08 3.66 -51.50
N GLU A 168 -60.73 2.87 -52.35
CA GLU A 168 -61.17 1.51 -52.02
C GLU A 168 -59.98 0.58 -51.78
N LYS A 169 -58.93 0.66 -52.62
CA LYS A 169 -57.67 -0.07 -52.39
C LYS A 169 -57.01 0.30 -51.06
N LEU A 170 -56.88 1.62 -50.79
CA LEU A 170 -56.31 2.10 -49.52
C LEU A 170 -57.14 1.66 -48.31
N ASN A 171 -58.47 1.63 -48.41
CA ASN A 171 -59.34 1.17 -47.33
C ASN A 171 -59.14 -0.32 -47.03
N LYS A 172 -58.96 -1.16 -48.05
CA LYS A 172 -58.69 -2.59 -47.90
C LYS A 172 -57.34 -2.82 -47.19
N GLU A 173 -56.27 -2.20 -47.68
CA GLU A 173 -54.94 -2.27 -47.06
C GLU A 173 -54.97 -1.78 -45.60
N LEU A 174 -55.71 -0.72 -45.31
CA LEU A 174 -55.82 -0.18 -43.95
C LEU A 174 -56.55 -1.14 -43.01
N ASN A 175 -57.60 -1.83 -43.49
CA ASN A 175 -58.30 -2.84 -42.72
C ASN A 175 -57.42 -4.06 -42.42
N GLU A 176 -56.64 -4.52 -43.39
CA GLU A 176 -55.67 -5.63 -43.22
C GLU A 176 -54.58 -5.28 -42.20
N ILE A 177 -54.05 -4.06 -42.24
CA ILE A 177 -53.09 -3.61 -41.24
C ILE A 177 -53.74 -3.48 -39.86
N GLN A 178 -55.00 -3.04 -39.79
CA GLN A 178 -55.72 -2.92 -38.53
C GLN A 178 -55.95 -4.29 -37.86
N THR A 179 -56.23 -5.33 -38.64
CA THR A 179 -56.34 -6.70 -38.11
C THR A 179 -54.99 -7.22 -37.63
N GLN A 180 -53.91 -6.96 -38.37
CA GLN A 180 -52.54 -7.33 -37.94
C GLN A 180 -52.11 -6.64 -36.64
N ILE A 181 -52.39 -5.34 -36.48
CA ILE A 181 -52.14 -4.58 -35.24
C ILE A 181 -52.87 -5.21 -34.06
N LYS A 182 -54.08 -5.73 -34.27
CA LYS A 182 -54.88 -6.36 -33.22
C LYS A 182 -54.26 -7.70 -32.80
N THR A 183 -53.88 -8.55 -33.76
CA THR A 183 -53.27 -9.86 -33.47
C THR A 183 -51.91 -9.72 -32.78
N GLU A 184 -51.07 -8.79 -33.23
CA GLU A 184 -49.79 -8.47 -32.58
C GLU A 184 -49.98 -8.03 -31.12
N LYS A 185 -50.96 -7.17 -30.85
CA LYS A 185 -51.30 -6.73 -29.48
C LYS A 185 -51.76 -7.88 -28.59
N GLU A 186 -52.59 -8.78 -29.12
CA GLU A 186 -53.05 -9.97 -28.40
C GLU A 186 -51.89 -10.92 -28.07
N GLN A 187 -50.95 -11.12 -29.00
CA GLN A 187 -49.74 -11.93 -28.78
C GLN A 187 -48.83 -11.30 -27.70
N ILE A 188 -48.61 -9.98 -27.75
CA ILE A 188 -47.84 -9.26 -26.73
C ILE A 188 -48.50 -9.41 -25.35
N LEU A 189 -49.84 -9.32 -25.28
CA LEU A 189 -50.58 -9.50 -24.03
C LEU A 189 -50.42 -10.93 -23.49
N SER A 190 -50.54 -11.96 -24.34
CA SER A 190 -50.32 -13.36 -23.95
C SER A 190 -48.94 -13.57 -23.33
N ILE A 191 -47.88 -13.09 -24.00
CA ILE A 191 -46.50 -13.21 -23.50
C ILE A 191 -46.33 -12.47 -22.17
N LYS A 192 -46.93 -11.28 -22.00
CA LYS A 192 -46.92 -10.55 -20.72
C LYS A 192 -47.55 -11.37 -19.58
N THR A 193 -48.66 -12.05 -19.84
CA THR A 193 -49.30 -12.91 -18.83
C THR A 193 -48.46 -14.14 -18.48
N GLU A 194 -47.79 -14.76 -19.46
CA GLU A 194 -46.87 -15.88 -19.24
C GLU A 194 -45.65 -15.43 -18.41
N LEU A 195 -45.10 -14.25 -18.67
CA LEU A 195 -44.00 -13.68 -17.90
C LEU A 195 -44.38 -13.42 -16.43
N GLU A 196 -45.60 -12.96 -16.16
CA GLU A 196 -46.08 -12.79 -14.78
C GLU A 196 -46.31 -14.15 -14.08
N LYS A 197 -46.81 -15.18 -14.79
CA LYS A 197 -46.92 -16.55 -14.25
C LYS A 197 -45.53 -17.09 -13.83
N LEU A 198 -44.53 -16.96 -14.70
CA LEU A 198 -43.15 -17.39 -14.41
C LEU A 198 -42.51 -16.61 -13.25
N LYS A 199 -42.94 -15.37 -13.02
CA LYS A 199 -42.48 -14.56 -11.89
C LYS A 199 -43.07 -15.05 -10.56
N THR A 200 -44.33 -15.51 -10.56
CA THR A 200 -45.00 -16.04 -9.36
C THR A 200 -44.54 -17.43 -8.94
N GLN A 201 -44.04 -18.26 -9.87
CA GLN A 201 -43.62 -19.64 -9.58
C GLN A 201 -42.30 -19.76 -8.78
N GLY A 202 -41.56 -18.66 -8.57
CA GLY A 202 -40.31 -18.67 -7.80
C GLY A 202 -39.16 -19.40 -8.50
N LYS A 203 -37.91 -19.06 -8.15
CA LYS A 203 -36.73 -19.76 -8.68
C LYS A 203 -36.39 -20.92 -7.74
N THR A 204 -36.72 -22.15 -8.11
CA THR A 204 -36.14 -23.34 -7.47
C THR A 204 -34.70 -23.48 -7.93
N LYS A 205 -33.73 -23.44 -7.00
CA LYS A 205 -32.32 -23.72 -7.33
C LYS A 205 -32.20 -25.17 -7.82
N SER A 206 -31.37 -25.40 -8.83
CA SER A 206 -31.04 -26.77 -9.27
C SER A 206 -30.35 -27.54 -8.15
N ASN A 207 -30.64 -28.85 -8.05
CA ASN A 207 -30.01 -29.74 -7.08
C ASN A 207 -28.46 -29.70 -7.19
N SER A 208 -27.91 -29.58 -8.40
CA SER A 208 -26.46 -29.47 -8.61
C SER A 208 -25.86 -28.21 -7.96
N ILE A 209 -26.59 -27.08 -7.98
CA ILE A 209 -26.14 -25.84 -7.31
C ILE A 209 -26.13 -26.03 -5.80
N ILE A 210 -27.17 -26.65 -5.26
CA ILE A 210 -27.29 -26.95 -3.82
C ILE A 210 -26.14 -27.86 -3.38
N ASP A 211 -25.83 -28.90 -4.17
CA ASP A 211 -24.72 -29.82 -3.87
C ASP A 211 -23.35 -29.12 -3.86
N TYR A 212 -23.11 -28.19 -4.79
CA TYR A 212 -21.88 -27.39 -4.79
C TYR A 212 -21.85 -26.38 -3.63
N GLU A 213 -22.96 -25.72 -3.32
CA GLU A 213 -23.08 -24.82 -2.17
C GLU A 213 -22.78 -25.55 -0.85
N ASN A 214 -23.33 -26.75 -0.65
CA ASN A 214 -23.06 -27.58 0.52
C ASN A 214 -21.57 -27.98 0.62
N LYS A 215 -20.95 -28.38 -0.50
CA LYS A 215 -19.50 -28.69 -0.52
C LYS A 215 -18.64 -27.47 -0.18
N ILE A 216 -19.01 -26.28 -0.65
CA ILE A 216 -18.34 -25.03 -0.30
C ILE A 216 -18.49 -24.76 1.21
N GLU A 217 -19.66 -24.99 1.79
CA GLU A 217 -19.91 -24.84 3.22
C GLU A 217 -19.03 -25.78 4.06
N ASP A 218 -18.98 -27.07 3.72
CA ASP A 218 -18.14 -28.07 4.38
C ASP A 218 -16.64 -27.71 4.32
N LEU A 219 -16.17 -27.27 3.14
CA LEU A 219 -14.79 -26.83 2.95
C LEU A 219 -14.47 -25.57 3.78
N ASN A 220 -15.41 -24.62 3.86
CA ASN A 220 -15.27 -23.42 4.68
C ASN A 220 -15.23 -23.75 6.19
N LYS A 221 -16.01 -24.74 6.63
CA LYS A 221 -15.94 -25.26 8.01
C LYS A 221 -14.57 -25.85 8.30
N LYS A 222 -14.05 -26.72 7.42
CA LYS A 222 -12.69 -27.29 7.55
C LYS A 222 -11.60 -26.21 7.58
N LYS A 223 -11.72 -25.17 6.74
CA LYS A 223 -10.82 -24.02 6.74
C LYS A 223 -10.85 -23.26 8.08
N LYS A 224 -12.02 -23.07 8.68
CA LYS A 224 -12.17 -22.42 9.98
C LYS A 224 -11.46 -23.21 11.09
N ASP A 225 -11.60 -24.54 11.08
CA ASP A 225 -10.95 -25.42 12.06
C ASP A 225 -9.42 -25.38 11.93
N LEU A 226 -8.90 -25.43 10.68
CA LEU A 226 -7.47 -25.28 10.40
C LEU A 226 -6.93 -23.90 10.84
N MET A 227 -7.71 -22.84 10.64
CA MET A 227 -7.36 -21.50 11.12
C MET A 227 -7.29 -21.42 12.64
N SER A 228 -8.14 -22.16 13.38
CA SER A 228 -8.05 -22.27 14.84
C SER A 228 -6.75 -22.98 15.25
N LYS A 229 -6.45 -24.13 14.65
CA LYS A 229 -5.20 -24.87 14.90
C LYS A 229 -3.97 -24.02 14.63
N ARG A 230 -3.97 -23.21 13.56
CA ARG A 230 -2.87 -22.28 13.26
C ARG A 230 -2.66 -21.24 14.37
N LYS A 231 -3.74 -20.71 14.95
CA LYS A 231 -3.67 -19.77 16.07
C LYS A 231 -3.09 -20.42 17.31
N GLU A 232 -3.51 -21.65 17.63
CA GLU A 232 -2.95 -22.43 18.74
C GLU A 232 -1.44 -22.66 18.59
N GLN A 233 -0.98 -23.03 17.38
CA GLN A 233 0.46 -23.19 17.11
C GLN A 233 1.23 -21.88 17.29
N ASN A 234 0.69 -20.75 16.84
CA ASN A 234 1.31 -19.43 17.03
C ASN A 234 1.36 -19.01 18.51
N GLU A 235 0.34 -19.38 19.29
CA GLU A 235 0.29 -19.09 20.72
C GLU A 235 1.36 -19.90 21.49
N GLU A 236 1.55 -21.17 21.15
CA GLU A 236 2.63 -22.00 21.71
C GLU A 236 4.02 -21.45 21.36
N ILE A 237 4.19 -20.94 20.13
CA ILE A 237 5.40 -20.23 19.71
C ILE A 237 5.66 -19.01 20.60
N ARG A 238 4.62 -18.21 20.88
CA ARG A 238 4.73 -17.02 21.73
C ARG A 238 5.16 -17.38 23.15
N LYS A 239 4.51 -18.37 23.77
CA LYS A 239 4.87 -18.85 25.12
C LYS A 239 6.33 -19.31 25.18
N LYS A 240 6.79 -20.07 24.18
CA LYS A 240 8.19 -20.52 24.10
C LYS A 240 9.17 -19.35 23.97
N GLN A 241 8.81 -18.31 23.22
CA GLN A 241 9.63 -17.09 23.10
C GLN A 241 9.73 -16.33 24.43
N GLU A 242 8.61 -16.12 25.11
CA GLU A 242 8.58 -15.43 26.41
C GLU A 242 9.41 -16.15 27.48
N ILE A 243 9.33 -17.48 27.53
CA ILE A 243 10.14 -18.31 28.44
C ILE A 243 11.63 -18.14 28.11
N TYR A 244 12.00 -18.23 26.84
CA TYR A 244 13.39 -18.08 26.41
C TYR A 244 13.95 -16.68 26.71
N GLU A 245 13.17 -15.62 26.54
CA GLU A 245 13.57 -14.26 26.88
C GLU A 245 13.82 -14.08 28.39
N LYS A 246 12.95 -14.66 29.23
CA LYS A 246 13.16 -14.67 30.69
C LYS A 246 14.45 -15.40 31.07
N HIS A 247 14.70 -16.57 30.49
CA HIS A 247 15.96 -17.29 30.70
C HIS A 247 17.18 -16.47 30.25
N LEU A 248 17.10 -15.77 29.11
CA LEU A 248 18.19 -14.95 28.64
C LEU A 248 18.49 -13.76 29.57
N GLN A 249 17.45 -13.13 30.14
CA GLN A 249 17.62 -12.08 31.13
C GLN A 249 18.26 -12.62 32.41
N GLU A 250 17.84 -13.80 32.87
CA GLU A 250 18.41 -14.44 34.06
C GLU A 250 19.90 -14.76 33.85
N ILE A 251 20.26 -15.33 32.69
CA ILE A 251 21.66 -15.57 32.32
C ILE A 251 22.48 -14.29 32.37
N LYS A 252 21.96 -13.15 31.89
CA LYS A 252 22.67 -11.86 31.92
C LYS A 252 22.92 -11.39 33.35
N LYS A 253 21.90 -11.40 34.21
CA LYS A 253 22.01 -11.03 35.63
C LYS A 253 23.06 -11.89 36.34
N GLN A 254 23.02 -13.20 36.14
CA GLN A 254 23.99 -14.12 36.73
C GLN A 254 25.42 -13.83 36.24
N THR A 255 25.59 -13.40 34.98
CA THR A 255 26.91 -13.07 34.46
C THR A 255 27.46 -11.75 34.95
N GLU A 256 26.61 -10.75 35.15
CA GLU A 256 26.99 -9.46 35.74
C GLU A 256 27.43 -9.64 37.21
N ILE A 257 26.72 -10.49 37.96
CA ILE A 257 27.09 -10.87 39.33
C ILE A 257 28.47 -11.55 39.34
N GLU A 258 28.71 -12.51 38.44
CA GLU A 258 29.98 -13.24 38.37
C GLU A 258 31.15 -12.35 37.94
N GLU A 259 30.93 -11.46 36.98
CA GLU A 259 31.93 -10.45 36.59
C GLU A 259 32.24 -9.54 37.77
N SER A 260 31.23 -9.07 38.52
CA SER A 260 31.44 -8.24 39.70
C SER A 260 32.26 -8.96 40.78
N LYS A 261 31.97 -10.24 41.05
CA LYS A 261 32.75 -11.07 41.98
C LYS A 261 34.19 -11.24 41.53
N LYS A 262 34.44 -11.40 40.22
CA LYS A 262 35.81 -11.47 39.68
C LYS A 262 36.56 -10.16 39.88
N HIS A 263 35.92 -9.02 39.63
CA HIS A 263 36.55 -7.70 39.85
C HIS A 263 36.92 -7.48 41.31
N ILE A 264 36.05 -7.84 42.25
CA ILE A 264 36.35 -7.76 43.70
C ILE A 264 37.54 -8.67 44.06
N LYS A 265 37.55 -9.93 43.58
CA LYS A 265 38.67 -10.85 43.81
C LYS A 265 39.99 -10.33 43.26
N ILE A 266 39.99 -9.64 42.13
CA ILE A 266 41.19 -9.02 41.56
C ILE A 266 41.66 -7.87 42.47
N ARG A 267 40.76 -6.98 42.91
CA ARG A 267 41.10 -5.89 43.84
C ARG A 267 41.68 -6.39 45.16
N ILE A 268 41.11 -7.45 45.74
CA ILE A 268 41.63 -8.07 46.97
C ILE A 268 43.09 -8.53 46.75
N LYS A 269 43.38 -9.21 45.63
CA LYS A 269 44.74 -9.63 45.31
C LYS A 269 45.71 -8.46 45.12
N GLU A 270 45.26 -7.36 44.52
CA GLU A 270 46.07 -6.15 44.37
C GLU A 270 46.41 -5.55 45.74
N TYR A 271 45.46 -5.50 46.68
CA TYR A 271 45.71 -5.05 48.04
C TYR A 271 46.63 -6.00 48.81
N GLU A 272 46.50 -7.31 48.63
CA GLU A 272 47.43 -8.30 49.23
C GLU A 272 48.86 -8.12 48.73
N ILE A 273 49.05 -7.86 47.43
CA ILE A 273 50.37 -7.55 46.86
C ILE A 273 50.92 -6.27 47.48
N GLN A 274 50.12 -5.21 47.57
CA GLN A 274 50.55 -3.94 48.20
C GLN A 274 50.94 -4.15 49.67
N ARG A 275 50.16 -4.91 50.43
CA ARG A 275 50.47 -5.26 51.82
C ARG A 275 51.80 -6.01 51.93
N ASN A 276 52.00 -7.02 51.09
CA ASN A 276 53.22 -7.82 51.13
C ASN A 276 54.47 -6.98 50.79
N ASN A 277 54.37 -6.04 49.83
CA ASN A 277 55.46 -5.12 49.54
C ASN A 277 55.81 -4.21 50.74
N LEU A 278 54.81 -3.69 51.46
CA LEU A 278 55.05 -2.89 52.67
C LEU A 278 55.65 -3.72 53.81
N ILE A 279 55.25 -5.00 53.92
CA ILE A 279 55.84 -5.94 54.88
C ILE A 279 57.31 -6.21 54.53
N GLU A 280 57.66 -6.38 53.25
CA GLU A 280 59.05 -6.52 52.81
C GLU A 280 59.88 -5.26 53.10
N GLU A 281 59.32 -4.07 52.91
CA GLU A 281 59.96 -2.80 53.30
C GLU A 281 60.18 -2.71 54.81
N LYS A 282 59.22 -3.20 55.60
CA LYS A 282 59.33 -3.29 57.06
C LYS A 282 60.46 -4.24 57.49
N TYR A 283 60.58 -5.42 56.89
CA TYR A 283 61.67 -6.37 57.20
C TYR A 283 63.08 -5.82 56.89
N LYS A 284 63.22 -4.93 55.90
CA LYS A 284 64.51 -4.30 55.59
C LYS A 284 64.99 -3.30 56.65
N LEU A 285 64.08 -2.81 57.50
CA LEU A 285 64.35 -1.82 58.54
C LEU A 285 64.55 -2.45 59.92
N ASP A 286 64.71 -3.77 60.00
CA ASP A 286 64.75 -4.50 61.26
C ASP A 286 66.05 -4.28 62.06
N SER A 287 65.90 -4.10 63.37
CA SER A 287 66.96 -3.94 64.38
C SER A 287 67.58 -5.29 64.77
N ASP A 288 66.98 -6.41 64.36
CA ASP A 288 67.42 -7.77 64.72
C ASP A 288 68.84 -8.15 64.29
N ASN A 289 69.42 -7.43 63.33
CA ASN A 289 70.85 -7.55 63.01
C ASN A 289 71.73 -7.18 64.21
N PHE A 290 71.36 -6.16 65.01
CA PHE A 290 72.07 -5.81 66.23
C PHE A 290 71.92 -6.90 67.30
N ASN A 291 70.74 -7.50 67.43
CA ASN A 291 70.49 -8.60 68.37
C ASN A 291 71.38 -9.83 68.06
N SER A 292 71.49 -10.18 66.78
CA SER A 292 72.33 -11.28 66.30
C SER A 292 73.82 -11.02 66.56
N ILE A 293 74.28 -9.78 66.36
CA ILE A 293 75.66 -9.36 66.66
C ILE A 293 75.91 -9.40 68.18
N ILE A 294 74.98 -8.89 68.99
CA ILE A 294 75.09 -8.91 70.46
C ILE A 294 75.15 -10.35 70.99
N GLU A 295 74.31 -11.26 70.47
CA GLU A 295 74.38 -12.68 70.83
C GLU A 295 75.70 -13.33 70.42
N ALA A 296 76.22 -13.00 69.24
CA ALA A 296 77.49 -13.52 68.77
C ALA A 296 78.67 -13.02 69.63
N VAL A 297 78.63 -11.76 70.08
CA VAL A 297 79.61 -11.18 71.02
C VAL A 297 79.50 -11.84 72.40
N LYS A 298 78.29 -12.15 72.90
CA LYS A 298 78.08 -12.85 74.17
C LYS A 298 78.61 -14.29 74.19
N LYS A 299 78.66 -14.96 73.03
CA LYS A 299 79.10 -16.35 72.88
C LYS A 299 80.63 -16.50 72.79
N ILE A 300 81.41 -15.43 72.94
CA ILE A 300 82.88 -15.49 72.92
C ILE A 300 83.38 -16.22 74.19
N PRO A 301 84.10 -17.36 74.07
CA PRO A 301 84.56 -18.14 75.22
C PRO A 301 85.65 -17.41 76.01
N ILE A 302 85.47 -17.30 77.33
CA ILE A 302 86.42 -16.68 78.26
C ILE A 302 87.50 -17.71 78.61
N SER A 303 88.67 -17.63 77.98
CA SER A 303 89.85 -18.45 78.30
C SER A 303 90.96 -17.55 78.84
N HIS A 304 91.61 -17.96 79.91
CA HIS A 304 92.61 -17.13 80.62
C HIS A 304 93.96 -16.98 79.88
N GLN A 305 94.11 -17.46 78.64
CA GLN A 305 95.40 -17.48 77.94
C GLN A 305 95.48 -16.62 76.66
N THR A 306 94.44 -16.51 75.82
CA THR A 306 94.47 -15.63 74.62
C THR A 306 93.06 -15.17 74.18
N PHE A 307 92.86 -13.86 73.99
CA PHE A 307 91.61 -13.32 73.45
C PHE A 307 91.54 -13.54 71.94
N THR A 308 90.58 -14.35 71.47
CA THR A 308 90.43 -14.69 70.05
C THR A 308 88.98 -14.48 69.60
N MET A 309 88.76 -13.74 68.51
CA MET A 309 87.42 -13.41 68.00
C MET A 309 87.25 -13.88 66.54
N PRO A 310 86.07 -14.41 66.16
CA PRO A 310 85.80 -14.78 64.77
C PRO A 310 85.91 -13.58 63.81
N ILE A 311 86.60 -13.76 62.69
CA ILE A 311 86.81 -12.72 61.66
C ILE A 311 85.49 -12.17 61.10
N SER A 312 84.48 -13.03 60.99
CA SER A 312 83.12 -12.65 60.59
C SER A 312 82.48 -11.66 61.54
N LEU A 313 82.71 -11.79 62.85
CA LEU A 313 82.17 -10.90 63.87
C LEU A 313 82.89 -9.55 63.87
N ILE A 314 84.21 -9.53 63.64
CA ILE A 314 85.00 -8.30 63.48
C ILE A 314 84.48 -7.46 62.30
N SER A 315 84.16 -8.12 61.18
CA SER A 315 83.58 -7.45 60.01
C SER A 315 82.21 -6.82 60.31
N LEU A 316 81.35 -7.51 61.05
CA LEU A 316 80.02 -7.02 61.45
C LEU A 316 80.11 -5.86 62.45
N LEU A 317 81.00 -5.92 63.44
CA LEU A 317 81.22 -4.85 64.41
C LEU A 317 81.76 -3.57 63.75
N ASN A 318 82.64 -3.72 62.75
CA ASN A 318 83.12 -2.61 61.94
C ASN A 318 82.02 -1.99 61.06
N GLN A 319 81.12 -2.79 60.48
CA GLN A 319 79.97 -2.29 59.71
C GLN A 319 79.03 -1.44 60.57
N VAL A 320 78.90 -1.77 61.85
CA VAL A 320 78.07 -1.06 62.84
C VAL A 320 78.81 0.10 63.53
N GLN A 321 80.10 0.30 63.20
CA GLN A 321 80.96 1.36 63.75
C GLN A 321 81.12 1.32 65.28
N VAL A 322 81.28 0.13 65.86
CA VAL A 322 81.58 -0.05 67.29
C VAL A 322 83.05 -0.42 67.49
N ASN A 323 83.65 0.05 68.59
CA ASN A 323 85.04 -0.24 68.89
C ASN A 323 85.24 -1.73 69.20
N LEU A 324 86.29 -2.33 68.62
CA LEU A 324 86.62 -3.73 68.84
C LEU A 324 87.11 -3.93 70.30
N PRO A 325 86.52 -4.87 71.06
CA PRO A 325 86.96 -5.17 72.41
C PRO A 325 88.38 -5.73 72.35
N LYS A 326 89.28 -5.14 73.13
CA LYS A 326 90.71 -5.50 73.15
C LYS A 326 90.99 -6.63 74.14
N ASN A 327 90.21 -6.69 75.22
CA ASN A 327 90.31 -7.66 76.31
C ASN A 327 88.91 -8.16 76.74
N TYR A 328 88.86 -9.25 77.51
CA TYR A 328 87.60 -9.83 78.04
C TYR A 328 86.76 -8.84 78.87
N GLN A 329 87.41 -7.90 79.58
CA GLN A 329 86.73 -6.87 80.37
C GLN A 329 86.09 -5.76 79.50
N ASP A 330 86.49 -5.66 78.22
CA ASP A 330 85.93 -4.68 77.28
C ASP A 330 84.74 -5.26 76.49
N ILE A 331 84.43 -6.56 76.65
CA ILE A 331 83.27 -7.19 76.00
C ILE A 331 81.97 -6.56 76.50
N ASP A 332 81.82 -6.37 77.81
CA ASP A 332 80.63 -5.74 78.38
C ASP A 332 80.48 -4.29 77.92
N ARG A 333 81.60 -3.55 77.80
CA ARG A 333 81.62 -2.18 77.25
C ARG A 333 81.24 -2.15 75.77
N CYS A 334 81.72 -3.11 74.97
CA CYS A 334 81.36 -3.26 73.56
C CYS A 334 79.86 -3.60 73.40
N ILE A 335 79.33 -4.46 74.26
CA ILE A 335 77.89 -4.78 74.32
C ILE A 335 77.08 -3.52 74.67
N GLU A 336 77.52 -2.70 75.62
CA GLU A 336 76.88 -1.41 75.95
C GLU A 336 76.93 -0.41 74.79
N GLU A 337 78.06 -0.30 74.08
CA GLU A 337 78.18 0.53 72.88
C GLU A 337 77.26 0.03 71.75
N LEU A 338 77.15 -1.29 71.55
CA LEU A 338 76.20 -1.90 70.61
C LEU A 338 74.74 -1.61 71.02
N PHE A 339 74.41 -1.65 72.31
CA PHE A 339 73.08 -1.29 72.80
C PHE A 339 72.77 0.20 72.56
N LYS A 340 73.73 1.11 72.79
CA LYS A 340 73.56 2.54 72.48
C LYS A 340 73.37 2.78 70.98
N LYS A 341 74.18 2.14 70.14
CA LYS A 341 74.05 2.25 68.67
C LYS A 341 72.76 1.66 68.15
N LYS A 342 72.31 0.56 68.75
CA LYS A 342 70.99 -0.02 68.51
C LYS A 342 69.88 0.95 68.89
N GLU A 343 69.95 1.58 70.06
CA GLU A 343 68.95 2.56 70.52
C GLU A 343 68.90 3.82 69.62
N GLU A 344 70.05 4.32 69.17
CA GLU A 344 70.15 5.41 68.19
C GLU A 344 69.53 5.03 66.84
N PHE A 345 69.76 3.80 66.39
CA PHE A 345 69.19 3.25 65.15
C PHE A 345 67.68 3.06 65.25
N GLU A 346 67.19 2.53 66.37
CA GLU A 346 65.77 2.35 66.66
C GLU A 346 65.03 3.68 66.68
N LYS A 347 65.55 4.70 67.38
CA LYS A 347 64.97 6.06 67.39
C LYS A 347 64.86 6.68 66.00
N LYS A 348 65.81 6.38 65.10
CA LYS A 348 65.80 6.88 63.71
C LYS A 348 64.78 6.15 62.83
N ILE A 349 64.52 4.89 63.12
CA ILE A 349 63.64 4.02 62.32
C ILE A 349 62.18 4.05 62.81
N GLU A 350 61.96 4.28 64.11
CA GLU A 350 60.67 4.35 64.78
C GLU A 350 59.59 5.14 64.00
N PRO A 351 59.81 6.38 63.50
CA PRO A 351 58.78 7.10 62.75
C PRO A 351 58.42 6.43 61.40
N ASN A 352 59.39 5.81 60.73
CA ASN A 352 59.16 5.09 59.48
C ASN A 352 58.41 3.78 59.73
N MET A 353 58.74 3.07 60.81
CA MET A 353 58.04 1.86 61.24
C MET A 353 56.58 2.14 61.62
N LEU A 354 56.34 3.23 62.37
CA LEU A 354 54.99 3.67 62.71
C LEU A 354 54.16 4.00 61.45
N ARG A 355 54.79 4.68 60.47
CA ARG A 355 54.16 4.98 59.18
C ARG A 355 53.81 3.70 58.40
N LEU A 356 54.76 2.77 58.29
CA LEU A 356 54.55 1.50 57.57
C LEU A 356 53.47 0.63 58.25
N ASN A 357 53.48 0.54 59.58
CA ASN A 357 52.45 -0.20 60.33
C ASN A 357 51.05 0.41 60.13
N LYS A 358 50.94 1.75 60.12
CA LYS A 358 49.67 2.43 59.84
C LYS A 358 49.18 2.14 58.42
N GLN A 359 50.08 2.17 57.42
CA GLN A 359 49.73 1.86 56.03
C GLN A 359 49.31 0.39 55.85
N ILE A 360 49.97 -0.54 56.53
CA ILE A 360 49.59 -1.97 56.54
C ILE A 360 48.19 -2.13 57.14
N GLN A 361 47.92 -1.49 58.29
CA GLN A 361 46.59 -1.54 58.91
C GLN A 361 45.49 -0.96 58.01
N GLU A 362 45.74 0.17 57.34
CA GLU A 362 44.81 0.76 56.39
C GLU A 362 44.52 -0.16 55.20
N ILE A 363 45.51 -0.95 54.74
CA ILE A 363 45.32 -1.93 53.67
C ILE A 363 44.55 -3.15 54.18
N ASP A 364 44.84 -3.64 55.38
CA ASP A 364 44.12 -4.76 55.98
C ASP A 364 42.64 -4.42 56.23
N GLU A 365 42.33 -3.19 56.61
CA GLU A 365 40.96 -2.67 56.71
C GLU A 365 40.26 -2.67 55.34
N LYS A 366 40.93 -2.19 54.28
CA LYS A 366 40.39 -2.23 52.90
C LYS A 366 40.15 -3.65 52.39
N ILE A 367 41.05 -4.58 52.69
CA ILE A 367 40.90 -6.01 52.35
C ILE A 367 39.65 -6.56 53.06
N LYS A 368 39.51 -6.28 54.36
CA LYS A 368 38.37 -6.74 55.16
C LYS A 368 37.04 -6.18 54.64
N GLU A 369 37.00 -4.92 54.23
CA GLU A 369 35.82 -4.30 53.63
C GLU A 369 35.44 -4.97 52.31
N GLU A 370 36.38 -5.24 51.42
CA GLU A 370 36.13 -5.93 50.14
C GLU A 370 35.67 -7.39 50.34
N TYR A 371 36.22 -8.11 51.34
CA TYR A 371 35.71 -9.43 51.70
C TYR A 371 34.27 -9.39 52.21
N LYS A 372 33.92 -8.37 53.02
CA LYS A 372 32.54 -8.16 53.50
C LYS A 372 31.58 -7.89 52.33
N VAL A 373 32.02 -7.12 51.33
CA VAL A 373 31.26 -6.89 50.09
C VAL A 373 31.10 -8.18 49.30
N LEU A 374 32.14 -9.01 49.21
CA LEU A 374 32.10 -10.29 48.51
C LEU A 374 31.14 -11.30 49.17
N GLU A 375 31.12 -11.38 50.49
CA GLU A 375 30.22 -12.24 51.28
C GLU A 375 28.76 -11.78 51.21
N GLY A 376 28.52 -10.47 51.10
CA GLY A 376 27.18 -9.89 50.94
C GLY A 376 26.57 -10.06 49.54
N MET A 377 27.30 -10.58 48.55
CA MET A 377 26.79 -10.75 47.19
C MET A 377 25.91 -12.00 47.05
N PRO A 378 24.83 -11.94 46.24
CA PRO A 378 23.95 -13.07 46.03
C PRO A 378 24.70 -14.28 45.45
N PRO A 379 24.35 -15.53 45.84
CA PRO A 379 24.97 -16.73 45.30
C PRO A 379 24.69 -16.87 43.80
N THR A 380 25.70 -17.29 43.02
CA THR A 380 25.55 -17.51 41.58
C THR A 380 25.08 -18.95 41.35
N GLU A 381 23.99 -19.15 40.60
CA GLU A 381 23.55 -20.51 40.23
C GLU A 381 24.49 -21.10 39.17
N VAL A 382 25.37 -22.02 39.59
CA VAL A 382 26.42 -22.63 38.75
C VAL A 382 25.86 -23.35 37.50
N LYS A 383 24.62 -23.85 37.55
CA LYS A 383 23.97 -24.55 36.43
C LYS A 383 23.75 -23.61 35.22
N VAL A 384 23.24 -22.40 35.48
CA VAL A 384 22.92 -21.39 34.45
C VAL A 384 24.21 -20.88 33.77
N TYR A 385 25.30 -20.79 34.52
CA TYR A 385 26.60 -20.33 34.01
C TYR A 385 27.31 -21.39 33.14
N LYS A 386 27.20 -22.68 33.49
CA LYS A 386 27.73 -23.78 32.66
C LYS A 386 27.04 -23.85 31.30
N GLU A 387 25.73 -23.63 31.24
CA GLU A 387 24.99 -23.57 29.98
C GLU A 387 25.45 -22.42 29.09
N LYS A 388 25.74 -21.23 29.63
CA LYS A 388 26.36 -20.13 28.84
C LYS A 388 27.74 -20.53 28.32
N LYS A 389 28.57 -21.21 29.11
CA LYS A 389 29.90 -21.68 28.69
C LYS A 389 29.79 -22.72 27.56
N ILE A 390 28.84 -23.66 27.65
CA ILE A 390 28.54 -24.66 26.62
C ILE A 390 27.96 -23.99 25.35
N VAL A 391 27.11 -22.97 25.47
CA VAL A 391 26.57 -22.23 24.33
C VAL A 391 27.66 -21.39 23.64
N VAL A 392 28.59 -20.79 24.38
CA VAL A 392 29.73 -20.04 23.81
C VAL A 392 30.75 -20.97 23.15
N GLU A 393 31.08 -22.10 23.78
CA GLU A 393 32.01 -23.10 23.20
C GLU A 393 31.38 -23.89 22.05
N GLY A 394 30.08 -24.19 22.10
CA GLY A 394 29.33 -24.87 21.04
C GLY A 394 29.10 -24.01 19.79
N VAL A 395 28.96 -22.69 19.94
CA VAL A 395 28.82 -21.76 18.80
C VAL A 395 30.13 -21.56 18.06
N SER A 396 31.29 -21.64 18.73
CA SER A 396 32.59 -21.56 18.05
C SER A 396 32.99 -22.82 17.27
N ILE A 397 32.44 -24.00 17.59
CA ILE A 397 32.85 -25.27 16.96
C ILE A 397 31.84 -25.76 15.91
N VAL A 398 30.56 -25.38 15.99
CA VAL A 398 29.51 -25.96 15.12
C VAL A 398 29.16 -25.08 13.90
N GLU A 399 29.38 -23.76 13.94
CA GLU A 399 29.00 -22.86 12.83
C GLU A 399 30.02 -22.74 11.69
N VAL A 400 31.29 -23.12 11.88
CA VAL A 400 32.29 -23.10 10.78
C VAL A 400 32.35 -24.43 10.01
N VAL A 401 31.80 -25.52 10.55
CA VAL A 401 31.89 -26.86 9.93
C VAL A 401 30.60 -27.29 9.21
N SER A 402 29.51 -26.53 9.35
CA SER A 402 28.20 -26.98 8.83
C SER A 402 27.77 -26.41 7.47
N ILE A 403 28.58 -25.57 6.81
CA ILE A 403 28.20 -24.96 5.52
C ILE A 403 28.83 -25.65 4.30
N GLU A 404 29.80 -26.56 4.47
CA GLU A 404 30.44 -27.18 3.30
C GLU A 404 30.74 -28.67 3.44
N ILE A 405 29.89 -29.42 4.15
CA ILE A 405 29.93 -30.89 4.12
C ILE A 405 28.50 -31.45 4.10
N ARG A 406 27.76 -31.11 3.05
CA ARG A 406 26.75 -32.01 2.48
C ARG A 406 27.07 -32.09 1.00
N ASP A 407 27.48 -33.29 0.57
CA ASP A 407 27.71 -33.70 -0.82
C ASP A 407 29.15 -33.81 -1.36
N SER A 408 30.11 -34.30 -0.57
CA SER A 408 31.35 -34.83 -1.18
C SER A 408 31.79 -36.18 -0.62
N LYS A 409 31.92 -37.17 -1.50
CA LYS A 409 32.28 -38.57 -1.23
C LYS A 409 33.81 -38.84 -1.22
N ASP A 410 34.66 -37.80 -1.22
CA ASP A 410 36.12 -38.00 -1.34
C ASP A 410 36.86 -37.68 -0.03
N LYS A 411 37.30 -38.73 0.68
CA LYS A 411 38.07 -38.64 1.93
C LYS A 411 39.44 -37.97 1.78
N ASP A 412 40.00 -37.91 0.58
CA ASP A 412 41.34 -37.35 0.34
C ASP A 412 41.35 -35.81 0.24
N LYS A 413 40.24 -35.19 -0.17
CA LYS A 413 40.10 -33.72 -0.16
C LYS A 413 40.01 -33.14 1.27
N ILE A 414 39.49 -33.93 2.22
CA ILE A 414 39.37 -33.55 3.64
C ILE A 414 40.74 -33.41 4.29
N LYS A 415 41.72 -34.28 3.95
CA LYS A 415 43.08 -34.18 4.48
C LYS A 415 43.84 -32.96 3.96
N VAL A 416 43.66 -32.61 2.68
CA VAL A 416 44.32 -31.45 2.06
C VAL A 416 43.74 -30.13 2.60
N GLY A 417 42.43 -30.05 2.84
CA GLY A 417 41.79 -28.89 3.45
C GLY A 417 42.22 -28.64 4.91
N LEU A 418 42.32 -29.69 5.73
CA LEU A 418 42.85 -29.61 7.10
C LEU A 418 44.33 -29.20 7.14
N PHE A 419 45.13 -29.65 6.16
CA PHE A 419 46.54 -29.31 6.06
C PHE A 419 46.76 -27.83 5.66
N LEU A 420 45.99 -27.31 4.72
CA LEU A 420 46.02 -25.88 4.33
C LEU A 420 45.51 -24.95 5.44
N TYR A 421 44.54 -25.39 6.24
CA TYR A 421 44.05 -24.67 7.41
C TYR A 421 45.12 -24.59 8.53
N PHE A 422 45.87 -25.67 8.74
CA PHE A 422 47.00 -25.67 9.68
C PHE A 422 48.13 -24.73 9.24
N ILE A 423 48.46 -24.70 7.95
CA ILE A 423 49.51 -23.83 7.40
C ILE A 423 49.13 -22.35 7.54
N THR A 424 47.88 -22.00 7.22
CA THR A 424 47.40 -20.61 7.32
C THR A 424 47.29 -20.11 8.76
N PHE A 425 46.89 -20.99 9.69
CA PHE A 425 46.89 -20.70 11.13
C PHE A 425 48.31 -20.51 11.69
N TYR A 426 49.28 -21.33 11.24
CA TYR A 426 50.68 -21.18 11.60
C TYR A 426 51.29 -19.88 11.06
N PHE A 427 50.96 -19.50 9.81
CA PHE A 427 51.40 -18.25 9.20
C PHE A 427 50.81 -17.00 9.89
N TYR A 428 49.57 -17.08 10.37
CA TYR A 428 48.91 -16.01 11.11
C TYR A 428 49.55 -15.78 12.50
N LEU A 429 49.93 -16.86 13.19
CA LEU A 429 50.66 -16.77 14.46
C LEU A 429 52.09 -16.26 14.27
N TYR A 430 52.78 -16.69 13.20
CA TYR A 430 54.15 -16.27 12.90
C TYR A 430 54.26 -14.77 12.57
N ASN A 431 53.28 -14.22 11.85
CA ASN A 431 53.25 -12.79 11.53
C ASN A 431 52.87 -11.88 12.72
N LYS A 432 52.22 -12.44 13.75
CA LYS A 432 51.81 -11.67 14.95
C LYS A 432 52.96 -11.46 15.95
N THR A 433 54.02 -12.27 15.87
CA THR A 433 55.13 -12.25 16.85
C THR A 433 56.35 -11.41 16.42
N MET A 434 56.49 -11.02 15.14
CA MET A 434 57.69 -10.34 14.61
C MET A 434 57.47 -8.91 14.07
N GLY A 435 56.43 -8.20 14.53
CA GLY A 435 56.10 -6.85 14.03
C GLY A 435 56.43 -5.70 15.00
N ARG A 436 57.71 -5.40 15.27
CA ARG A 436 58.14 -4.07 15.81
C ARG A 436 59.53 -3.63 15.31
N ARG A 437 59.58 -2.37 14.82
CA ARG A 437 60.71 -1.51 14.34
C ARG A 437 60.96 -1.61 12.82
N LYS A 438 61.13 -0.56 12.01
CA LYS A 438 61.37 0.90 12.17
C LYS A 438 60.95 1.62 10.85
N LYS A 439 60.58 2.90 10.92
CA LYS A 439 60.47 3.86 9.79
C LYS A 439 61.83 4.05 9.09
N VAL A 440 61.86 4.13 7.75
CA VAL A 440 62.72 5.02 6.93
C VAL A 440 62.06 5.22 5.55
N ASP A 441 62.06 6.47 5.05
CA ASP A 441 61.62 6.91 3.71
C ASP A 441 62.70 6.66 2.64
N SER A 442 62.33 6.38 1.38
CA SER A 442 63.06 6.86 0.17
C SER A 442 62.40 6.44 -1.16
N GLU A 443 62.58 7.30 -2.14
CA GLU A 443 62.06 7.37 -3.51
C GLU A 443 62.61 6.31 -4.49
N ASN A 444 61.91 6.24 -5.65
CA ASN A 444 62.37 5.92 -7.01
C ASN A 444 63.05 4.57 -7.33
N ILE A 445 62.56 3.92 -8.40
CA ILE A 445 63.30 3.69 -9.66
C ILE A 445 62.35 3.04 -10.70
N LYS A 446 62.46 3.55 -11.94
CA LYS A 446 61.82 3.10 -13.19
C LYS A 446 62.49 1.84 -13.76
N ASN A 447 61.78 1.14 -14.66
CA ASN A 447 62.21 0.64 -16.00
C ASN A 447 61.13 -0.40 -16.45
N GLU A 448 60.37 -0.21 -17.54
CA GLU A 448 60.71 -0.46 -18.97
C GLU A 448 61.46 -1.78 -19.18
N GLU A 449 61.15 -2.68 -20.12
CA GLU A 449 60.24 -2.81 -21.26
C GLU A 449 60.28 -4.32 -21.63
N ILE A 450 59.36 -4.82 -22.46
CA ILE A 450 59.65 -5.64 -23.66
C ILE A 450 58.33 -6.18 -24.25
N LYS A 451 58.27 -5.99 -25.56
CA LYS A 451 57.22 -6.16 -26.58
C LYS A 451 56.98 -7.62 -26.99
N GLU A 452 55.84 -7.86 -27.63
CA GLU A 452 55.65 -8.43 -29.00
C GLU A 452 54.15 -8.71 -29.22
N THR A 453 53.37 -7.94 -30.00
CA THR A 453 53.20 -7.86 -31.48
C THR A 453 52.70 -9.13 -32.19
N LYS A 454 51.52 -8.99 -32.85
CA LYS A 454 51.18 -9.35 -34.25
C LYS A 454 49.64 -9.50 -34.38
N THR A 455 48.88 -8.53 -34.91
CA THR A 455 48.59 -8.17 -36.32
C THR A 455 47.91 -9.26 -37.16
N CYS A 456 46.69 -9.01 -37.67
CA CYS A 456 46.45 -8.62 -39.08
C CYS A 456 44.95 -8.49 -39.41
N ASP A 457 44.64 -7.42 -40.12
CA ASP A 457 43.38 -6.99 -40.75
C ASP A 457 42.95 -7.82 -41.99
N ARG A 458 41.67 -7.73 -42.39
CA ARG A 458 41.24 -7.04 -43.64
C ARG A 458 39.73 -7.16 -43.99
N ASP A 459 39.10 -5.98 -44.10
CA ASP A 459 38.32 -5.38 -45.21
C ASP A 459 37.08 -6.03 -45.88
N VAL A 460 35.97 -5.27 -45.76
CA VAL A 460 35.08 -4.66 -46.80
C VAL A 460 34.33 -5.54 -47.82
N VAL A 461 33.00 -5.36 -47.92
CA VAL A 461 32.22 -5.08 -49.16
C VAL A 461 30.79 -4.58 -48.81
N THR A 462 30.37 -3.53 -49.52
CA THR A 462 29.09 -2.78 -49.51
C THR A 462 27.98 -3.56 -50.28
N ILE A 463 26.66 -3.32 -50.10
CA ILE A 463 25.77 -2.47 -50.95
C ILE A 463 24.30 -2.54 -50.38
N SER A 464 23.74 -1.35 -50.10
CA SER A 464 22.39 -0.74 -50.35
C SER A 464 20.99 -1.33 -50.00
N GLU A 465 20.08 -0.36 -49.79
CA GLU A 465 18.58 -0.33 -49.94
C GLU A 465 17.70 -0.72 -48.71
N THR A 466 16.66 -0.02 -48.21
CA THR A 466 15.97 1.28 -48.50
C THR A 466 15.08 1.64 -47.27
N LEU A 467 14.92 2.94 -46.93
CA LEU A 467 14.00 3.48 -45.89
C LEU A 467 12.55 3.68 -46.41
N PRO A 468 11.53 3.80 -45.52
CA PRO A 468 10.96 5.13 -45.21
C PRO A 468 10.41 5.24 -43.74
N PRO A 469 9.72 6.34 -43.33
CA PRO A 469 10.31 7.53 -42.71
C PRO A 469 9.93 7.73 -41.22
N GLN A 470 10.72 8.54 -40.51
CA GLN A 470 10.41 9.03 -39.16
C GLN A 470 9.27 10.07 -39.15
N PRO A 471 8.47 10.13 -38.07
CA PRO A 471 7.85 11.37 -37.63
C PRO A 471 8.70 12.05 -36.55
N THR A 472 9.10 13.27 -36.88
CA THR A 472 9.82 14.25 -36.05
C THR A 472 8.98 14.63 -34.82
N ILE A 473 9.40 14.21 -33.61
CA ILE A 473 8.96 14.84 -32.36
C ILE A 473 10.14 15.63 -31.80
N ARG A 474 9.91 16.95 -31.70
CA ARG A 474 10.84 17.93 -31.14
C ARG A 474 11.30 17.52 -29.75
N ASN A 475 12.60 17.31 -29.61
CA ASN A 475 13.29 17.26 -28.33
C ASN A 475 13.32 18.68 -27.73
N ASN A 476 12.90 18.77 -26.48
CA ASN A 476 13.45 19.59 -25.38
C ASN A 476 12.57 19.26 -24.17
N THR A 477 13.06 18.74 -23.06
CA THR A 477 13.73 19.53 -22.02
C THR A 477 14.28 18.58 -20.94
N HIS A 478 15.57 18.67 -20.64
CA HIS A 478 16.25 18.33 -19.37
C HIS A 478 15.68 17.18 -18.50
N PHE A 479 16.31 16.00 -18.57
CA PHE A 479 16.23 14.99 -17.52
C PHE A 479 16.96 15.47 -16.26
N PRO A 480 16.38 15.39 -15.04
CA PRO A 480 17.14 15.57 -13.82
C PRO A 480 17.78 14.23 -13.41
N SER A 481 19.11 14.25 -13.35
CA SER A 481 20.02 13.43 -12.52
C SER A 481 19.81 11.91 -12.46
N SER A 482 20.62 11.20 -13.25
CA SER A 482 20.85 9.75 -13.27
C SER A 482 21.04 9.12 -11.87
N THR A 483 21.53 9.90 -10.90
CA THR A 483 21.82 9.46 -9.54
C THR A 483 20.58 8.97 -8.78
N THR A 484 19.40 9.57 -9.01
CA THR A 484 18.16 9.20 -8.28
C THR A 484 17.61 7.84 -8.74
N PHE A 485 17.79 7.51 -10.02
CA PHE A 485 17.29 6.28 -10.62
C PHE A 485 18.13 5.06 -10.20
N HIS A 486 19.46 5.21 -10.17
CA HIS A 486 20.36 4.19 -9.65
C HIS A 486 20.15 3.90 -8.15
N LEU A 487 19.84 4.93 -7.35
CA LEU A 487 19.52 4.78 -5.92
C LEU A 487 18.18 4.07 -5.67
N LEU A 488 17.17 4.32 -6.50
CA LEU A 488 15.88 3.60 -6.47
C LEU A 488 16.05 2.12 -6.82
N GLN A 489 16.91 1.82 -7.79
CA GLN A 489 17.22 0.46 -8.20
C GLN A 489 17.93 -0.31 -7.07
N SER A 490 18.84 0.34 -6.35
CA SER A 490 19.47 -0.19 -5.14
C SER A 490 18.45 -0.50 -4.02
N THR A 491 17.43 0.34 -3.81
CA THR A 491 16.35 0.04 -2.83
C THR A 491 15.41 -1.08 -3.26
N CYS A 492 15.26 -1.33 -4.56
CA CYS A 492 14.43 -2.41 -5.10
C CYS A 492 15.14 -3.78 -5.06
N SER A 493 16.46 -3.81 -4.90
CA SER A 493 17.29 -5.03 -4.93
C SER A 493 17.28 -5.86 -3.64
N ILE A 494 16.30 -5.70 -2.74
CA ILE A 494 16.20 -6.56 -1.53
C ILE A 494 15.88 -8.01 -1.96
N PRO A 495 16.76 -9.02 -1.71
CA PRO A 495 16.69 -10.31 -2.40
C PRO A 495 15.72 -11.36 -1.83
N HIS A 496 15.01 -11.13 -0.72
CA HIS A 496 14.40 -12.24 0.04
C HIS A 496 12.88 -12.21 0.29
N LEU A 497 12.10 -11.41 -0.45
CA LEU A 497 10.65 -11.33 -0.23
C LEU A 497 9.83 -11.83 -1.43
N ILE A 498 8.91 -12.76 -1.15
CA ILE A 498 7.91 -13.33 -2.07
C ILE A 498 6.66 -12.41 -2.07
N LEU A 499 5.86 -12.42 -3.15
CA LEU A 499 4.53 -11.78 -3.16
C LEU A 499 3.68 -12.30 -1.98
N PRO A 500 2.87 -11.46 -1.29
CA PRO A 500 2.45 -10.10 -1.62
C PRO A 500 3.21 -8.98 -0.88
N GLU A 501 4.27 -9.30 -0.12
CA GLU A 501 4.90 -8.35 0.80
C GLU A 501 5.95 -7.44 0.14
N TRP A 502 6.44 -7.82 -1.04
CA TRP A 502 7.48 -7.08 -1.77
C TRP A 502 7.04 -5.65 -2.15
N PRO A 503 5.86 -5.41 -2.76
CA PRO A 503 5.43 -4.06 -3.11
C PRO A 503 5.33 -3.13 -1.89
N ILE A 504 4.78 -3.65 -0.78
CA ILE A 504 4.58 -2.89 0.47
C ILE A 504 5.93 -2.53 1.10
N SER A 505 6.84 -3.51 1.19
CA SER A 505 8.17 -3.32 1.78
C SER A 505 9.04 -2.38 0.95
N THR A 506 9.03 -2.52 -0.38
CA THR A 506 9.74 -1.62 -1.28
C THR A 506 9.16 -0.20 -1.21
N MET A 507 7.84 -0.05 -1.12
CA MET A 507 7.19 1.24 -0.95
C MET A 507 7.61 1.93 0.35
N SER A 508 7.57 1.19 1.47
CA SER A 508 7.98 1.67 2.78
C SER A 508 9.45 2.06 2.82
N ALA A 509 10.34 1.28 2.18
CA ALA A 509 11.76 1.59 2.08
C ALA A 509 12.01 2.86 1.24
N VAL A 510 11.30 3.04 0.13
CA VAL A 510 11.38 4.24 -0.72
C VAL A 510 10.85 5.46 0.03
N GLN A 511 9.73 5.35 0.74
CA GLN A 511 9.18 6.44 1.55
C GLN A 511 10.09 6.79 2.73
N LYS A 512 10.68 5.80 3.42
CA LYS A 512 11.61 6.03 4.54
C LYS A 512 12.91 6.70 4.08
N ARG A 513 13.35 6.44 2.84
CA ARG A 513 14.61 6.98 2.30
C ARG A 513 14.45 8.34 1.61
N PHE A 514 13.33 8.58 0.93
CA PHE A 514 13.12 9.78 0.13
C PHE A 514 12.06 10.73 0.71
N GLU A 515 11.41 10.37 1.82
CA GLU A 515 10.25 11.04 2.47
C GLU A 515 8.99 11.17 1.59
N ARG A 516 9.16 11.03 0.27
CA ARG A 516 8.16 11.16 -0.78
C ARG A 516 8.57 10.34 -2.00
N MET A 517 7.60 9.90 -2.79
CA MET A 517 7.87 9.17 -4.02
C MET A 517 8.63 10.06 -5.03
N PRO A 518 9.80 9.63 -5.55
CA PRO A 518 10.51 10.37 -6.59
C PRO A 518 9.69 10.47 -7.88
N ARG A 519 9.96 11.49 -8.70
CA ARG A 519 9.33 11.61 -10.03
C ARG A 519 9.67 10.36 -10.85
N ASN A 520 8.66 9.78 -11.49
CA ASN A 520 8.74 8.50 -12.22
C ASN A 520 9.09 7.27 -11.37
N GLY A 521 9.16 7.39 -10.03
CA GLY A 521 9.47 6.28 -9.13
C GLY A 521 8.46 5.13 -9.23
N TRP A 522 7.17 5.45 -9.39
CA TRP A 522 6.13 4.43 -9.61
C TRP A 522 6.34 3.60 -10.88
N PHE A 523 6.71 4.25 -11.99
CA PHE A 523 6.98 3.55 -13.24
C PHE A 523 8.27 2.71 -13.14
N ALA A 524 9.28 3.19 -12.42
CA ALA A 524 10.51 2.44 -12.17
C ALA A 524 10.25 1.18 -11.32
N ILE A 525 9.48 1.31 -10.23
CA ILE A 525 9.08 0.19 -9.37
C ILE A 525 8.20 -0.79 -10.16
N LEU A 526 7.27 -0.30 -10.98
CA LEU A 526 6.41 -1.14 -11.82
C LEU A 526 7.23 -1.93 -12.84
N ARG A 527 8.15 -1.27 -13.54
CA ARG A 527 9.05 -1.91 -14.52
C ARG A 527 9.91 -2.99 -13.86
N TYR A 528 10.47 -2.69 -12.69
CA TYR A 528 11.27 -3.64 -11.93
C TYR A 528 10.44 -4.81 -11.40
N TYR A 529 9.25 -4.54 -10.87
CA TYR A 529 8.33 -5.56 -10.37
C TYR A 529 7.89 -6.52 -11.48
N ASN A 530 7.42 -5.97 -12.60
CA ASN A 530 6.99 -6.75 -13.76
C ASN A 530 8.14 -7.55 -14.35
N GLY A 531 9.36 -6.98 -14.42
CA GLY A 531 10.56 -7.67 -14.86
C GLY A 531 11.05 -8.77 -13.91
N LYS A 532 11.00 -8.55 -12.59
CA LYS A 532 11.47 -9.51 -11.57
C LYS A 532 10.53 -10.71 -11.41
N PHE A 533 9.22 -10.47 -11.53
CA PHE A 533 8.20 -11.50 -11.29
C PHE A 533 7.49 -11.99 -12.57
N GLY A 534 7.92 -11.55 -13.75
CA GLY A 534 7.33 -11.95 -15.03
C GLY A 534 5.84 -11.59 -15.17
N ARG A 535 5.43 -10.43 -14.62
CA ARG A 535 4.02 -9.99 -14.60
C ARG A 535 3.81 -8.79 -15.54
N THR A 536 2.55 -8.55 -15.89
CA THR A 536 2.11 -7.40 -16.71
C THR A 536 1.12 -6.52 -15.92
N PHE A 537 1.46 -6.15 -14.69
CA PHE A 537 0.59 -5.25 -13.93
C PHE A 537 0.62 -3.84 -14.48
N ASN A 538 -0.52 -3.17 -14.35
CA ASN A 538 -0.63 -1.73 -14.53
C ASN A 538 -0.32 -1.00 -13.20
N ILE A 539 0.06 0.28 -13.29
CA ILE A 539 0.44 1.13 -12.16
C ILE A 539 -0.63 1.16 -11.06
N ASP A 540 -1.91 1.09 -11.44
CA ASP A 540 -3.03 1.13 -10.50
C ASP A 540 -3.18 -0.16 -9.69
N VAL A 541 -2.84 -1.31 -10.28
CA VAL A 541 -2.84 -2.61 -9.57
C VAL A 541 -1.71 -2.62 -8.55
N LEU A 542 -0.53 -2.12 -8.92
CA LEU A 542 0.61 -1.97 -8.01
C LEU A 542 0.31 -1.00 -6.86
N LYS A 543 -0.36 0.12 -7.15
CA LYS A 543 -0.83 1.07 -6.11
C LYS A 543 -1.84 0.42 -5.16
N LYS A 544 -2.76 -0.42 -5.67
CA LYS A 544 -3.73 -1.15 -4.84
C LYS A 544 -3.05 -2.17 -3.91
N LEU A 545 -2.00 -2.84 -4.38
CA LEU A 545 -1.22 -3.80 -3.58
C LEU A 545 -0.42 -3.14 -2.45
N THR A 546 -0.18 -1.83 -2.52
CA THR A 546 0.64 -1.09 -1.55
C THR A 546 -0.17 -0.32 -0.50
N HIS A 547 -1.49 -0.24 -0.63
CA HIS A 547 -2.37 0.46 0.32
C HIS A 547 -3.20 -0.55 1.14
N ASN A 548 -3.10 -0.46 2.47
CA ASN A 548 -3.85 -1.29 3.41
C ASN A 548 -5.37 -1.01 3.32
N GLU A 549 -6.20 -2.02 3.63
CA GLU A 549 -7.68 -1.94 3.63
C GLU A 549 -8.21 -0.73 4.44
N ALA A 550 -7.57 -0.42 5.57
CA ALA A 550 -7.95 0.68 6.46
C ALA A 550 -7.75 2.09 5.85
N GLU A 551 -6.75 2.29 4.98
CA GLU A 551 -6.57 3.57 4.29
C GLU A 551 -7.56 3.74 3.12
N ARG A 552 -8.09 2.63 2.59
CA ARG A 552 -9.13 2.62 1.56
C ARG A 552 -10.48 3.06 2.13
N GLU A 553 -10.86 2.59 3.33
CA GLU A 553 -12.10 3.01 3.99
C GLU A 553 -12.10 4.51 4.30
N ILE A 554 -11.01 5.04 4.87
CA ILE A 554 -10.90 6.47 5.22
C ILE A 554 -10.99 7.36 3.96
N ARG A 555 -10.40 6.95 2.83
CA ARG A 555 -10.47 7.72 1.57
C ARG A 555 -11.80 7.52 0.82
N GLN A 556 -12.50 6.41 1.01
CA GLN A 556 -13.80 6.17 0.39
C GLN A 556 -14.93 6.89 1.14
N GLU A 557 -14.88 6.99 2.46
CA GLU A 557 -15.78 7.85 3.24
C GLU A 557 -15.60 9.32 2.82
N GLU A 558 -14.36 9.80 2.67
CA GLU A 558 -14.08 11.17 2.20
C GLU A 558 -14.53 11.44 0.74
N ASN A 559 -14.62 10.42 -0.10
CA ASN A 559 -15.00 10.54 -1.52
C ASN A 559 -16.47 10.19 -1.79
N GLY A 560 -17.15 9.50 -0.88
CA GLY A 560 -18.55 9.09 -0.99
C GLY A 560 -19.53 10.25 -0.78
N GLU A 561 -19.23 11.15 0.17
CA GLU A 561 -20.06 12.34 0.44
C GLU A 561 -19.86 13.50 -0.56
N ARG A 562 -18.84 13.42 -1.43
CA ARG A 562 -18.54 14.49 -2.40
C ARG A 562 -19.43 14.47 -3.66
N ARG A 563 -20.29 13.47 -3.84
CA ARG A 563 -20.98 13.22 -5.12
C ARG A 563 -22.48 13.56 -5.16
N LYS A 564 -22.94 14.52 -4.35
CA LYS A 564 -24.24 15.16 -4.58
C LYS A 564 -24.06 16.66 -4.74
N PHE A 565 -23.93 17.10 -5.99
CA PHE A 565 -24.35 18.44 -6.38
C PHE A 565 -25.50 18.29 -7.38
N ALA A 566 -26.70 18.51 -6.86
CA ALA A 566 -27.89 18.81 -7.65
C ALA A 566 -27.94 20.32 -7.81
N THR A 567 -27.84 20.78 -9.07
CA THR A 567 -28.75 21.76 -9.68
C THR A 567 -29.07 23.02 -8.87
N CYS A 568 -28.09 23.84 -8.49
CA CYS A 568 -28.35 25.21 -8.01
C CYS A 568 -27.26 26.19 -8.47
N LEU A 569 -27.06 26.38 -9.77
CA LEU A 569 -26.33 27.54 -10.30
C LEU A 569 -27.15 28.14 -11.45
N ALA A 570 -28.13 28.97 -11.08
CA ALA A 570 -28.79 29.89 -12.01
C ALA A 570 -28.06 31.24 -12.01
N GLU A 571 -28.35 32.05 -13.03
CA GLU A 571 -27.79 33.36 -13.43
C GLU A 571 -27.24 34.34 -12.36
N PRO A 572 -27.72 34.45 -11.11
CA PRO A 572 -27.15 35.37 -10.09
C PRO A 572 -25.68 35.16 -9.68
N CYS A 573 -24.96 34.12 -10.15
CA CYS A 573 -23.55 33.92 -9.82
C CYS A 573 -22.57 34.71 -10.72
N ILE A 574 -22.93 35.03 -11.96
CA ILE A 574 -22.01 35.63 -12.94
C ILE A 574 -21.55 37.04 -12.51
N GLU A 575 -22.49 37.87 -12.04
CA GLU A 575 -22.18 39.23 -11.56
C GLU A 575 -21.32 39.22 -10.30
N LYS A 576 -21.58 38.31 -9.36
CA LYS A 576 -20.77 38.15 -8.14
C LYS A 576 -19.32 37.83 -8.46
N PHE A 577 -19.09 36.93 -9.42
CA PHE A 577 -17.74 36.57 -9.87
C PHE A 577 -17.04 37.71 -10.61
N LEU A 578 -17.76 38.46 -11.47
CA LEU A 578 -17.20 39.63 -12.15
C LEU A 578 -16.79 40.72 -11.15
N CYS A 579 -17.65 41.04 -10.17
CA CYS A 579 -17.32 41.98 -9.10
C CYS A 579 -16.10 41.51 -8.30
N LYS A 580 -15.96 40.20 -8.06
CA LYS A 580 -14.83 39.64 -7.31
C LYS A 580 -13.51 39.68 -8.08
N ILE A 581 -13.54 39.37 -9.38
CA ILE A 581 -12.36 39.47 -10.24
C ILE A 581 -11.92 40.93 -10.33
N LYS A 582 -12.86 41.86 -10.49
CA LYS A 582 -12.59 43.29 -10.46
C LYS A 582 -11.93 43.72 -9.14
N GLU A 583 -12.57 43.42 -8.01
CA GLU A 583 -12.08 43.72 -6.67
C GLU A 583 -10.67 43.15 -6.41
N LEU A 584 -10.39 41.92 -6.83
CA LEU A 584 -9.10 41.26 -6.60
C LEU A 584 -8.00 41.71 -7.58
N SER A 585 -8.36 42.15 -8.78
CA SER A 585 -7.40 42.64 -9.78
C SER A 585 -6.95 44.09 -9.54
N GLU A 586 -7.78 44.89 -8.85
CA GLU A 586 -7.53 46.31 -8.57
C GLU A 586 -6.80 46.58 -7.24
N LYS A 587 -6.71 45.59 -6.32
CA LYS A 587 -6.01 45.74 -5.03
C LYS A 587 -4.50 45.79 -5.21
N GLU A 588 -3.84 46.77 -4.57
CA GLU A 588 -2.37 46.80 -4.42
C GLU A 588 -1.91 45.62 -3.55
N ILE A 589 -0.88 44.90 -4.01
CA ILE A 589 -0.39 43.70 -3.33
C ILE A 589 0.61 44.10 -2.24
N GLU A 590 0.19 43.99 -0.98
CA GLU A 590 1.13 43.73 0.12
C GLU A 590 1.86 42.41 -0.18
N ASN A 591 3.19 42.38 -0.03
CA ASN A 591 4.18 41.41 -0.55
C ASN A 591 3.93 39.88 -0.38
N VAL A 592 2.76 39.44 0.06
CA VAL A 592 2.38 38.05 0.29
C VAL A 592 1.41 37.56 -0.81
N VAL A 593 1.99 37.00 -1.87
CA VAL A 593 1.23 36.25 -2.89
C VAL A 593 0.64 34.98 -2.25
N VAL A 594 -0.66 35.01 -1.92
CA VAL A 594 -1.38 33.86 -1.37
C VAL A 594 -1.41 32.72 -2.40
N ARG A 595 -0.76 31.59 -2.06
CA ARG A 595 -0.76 30.37 -2.89
C ARG A 595 -2.14 29.69 -2.83
N THR A 596 -2.72 29.41 -3.99
CA THR A 596 -3.91 28.57 -4.15
C THR A 596 -3.56 27.09 -4.02
N ARG A 597 -4.52 26.26 -3.61
CA ARG A 597 -4.30 24.82 -3.43
C ARG A 597 -4.24 24.12 -4.79
N LYS A 598 -3.46 23.03 -4.89
CA LYS A 598 -3.50 22.17 -6.07
C LYS A 598 -4.76 21.31 -6.03
N LEU A 599 -5.63 21.47 -7.01
CA LEU A 599 -6.83 20.67 -7.19
C LEU A 599 -6.54 19.48 -8.12
N PRO A 600 -6.79 18.23 -7.69
CA PRO A 600 -6.82 17.06 -8.58
C PRO A 600 -7.86 17.25 -9.69
N SER A 601 -7.56 16.83 -10.92
CA SER A 601 -8.45 17.00 -12.07
C SER A 601 -9.82 16.32 -11.89
N GLU A 602 -9.89 15.28 -11.08
CA GLU A 602 -11.12 14.55 -10.77
C GLU A 602 -12.07 15.33 -9.84
N LEU A 603 -11.56 16.35 -9.14
CA LEU A 603 -12.31 17.23 -8.24
C LEU A 603 -12.64 18.58 -8.87
N VAL A 604 -12.23 18.79 -10.13
CA VAL A 604 -12.55 20.00 -10.87
C VAL A 604 -13.96 19.88 -11.43
N GLU A 605 -14.83 20.81 -11.06
CA GLU A 605 -16.18 20.85 -11.58
C GLU A 605 -16.17 21.58 -12.92
N SER A 606 -16.33 20.81 -14.01
CA SER A 606 -16.16 21.31 -15.38
C SER A 606 -17.06 22.50 -15.71
N LYS A 607 -18.30 22.51 -15.21
CA LYS A 607 -19.25 23.62 -15.42
C LYS A 607 -18.82 24.92 -14.74
N VAL A 608 -18.33 24.82 -13.50
CA VAL A 608 -17.84 25.99 -12.73
C VAL A 608 -16.56 26.54 -13.38
N LEU A 609 -15.68 25.66 -13.83
CA LEU A 609 -14.47 26.04 -14.54
C LEU A 609 -14.80 26.72 -15.89
N GLU A 610 -15.76 26.19 -16.65
CA GLU A 610 -16.20 26.76 -17.92
C GLU A 610 -16.80 28.16 -17.75
N LEU A 611 -17.64 28.36 -16.73
CA LEU A 611 -18.19 29.66 -16.35
C LEU A 611 -17.09 30.65 -15.97
N ILE A 612 -16.12 30.24 -15.14
CA ILE A 612 -15.01 31.12 -14.73
C ILE A 612 -14.11 31.47 -15.91
N ASN A 613 -13.84 30.53 -16.81
CA ASN A 613 -13.09 30.81 -18.04
C ASN A 613 -13.83 31.81 -18.93
N GLN A 614 -15.15 31.66 -19.08
CA GLN A 614 -15.98 32.60 -19.86
C GLN A 614 -15.99 34.00 -19.24
N ILE A 615 -16.13 34.10 -17.91
CA ILE A 615 -16.13 35.37 -17.17
C ILE A 615 -14.76 36.04 -17.26
N THR A 616 -13.68 35.27 -17.07
CA THR A 616 -12.30 35.77 -17.15
C THR A 616 -11.97 36.25 -18.56
N GLY A 617 -12.46 35.54 -19.59
CA GLY A 617 -12.37 35.97 -20.99
C GLY A 617 -13.06 37.31 -21.23
N LYS A 618 -14.33 37.46 -20.82
CA LYS A 618 -15.08 38.72 -20.92
C LYS A 618 -14.41 39.87 -20.16
N TYR A 619 -13.82 39.59 -19.00
CA TYR A 619 -13.08 40.58 -18.23
C TYR A 619 -11.79 41.00 -18.94
N ALA A 620 -11.03 40.05 -19.49
CA ALA A 620 -9.80 40.33 -20.23
C ALA A 620 -10.04 41.07 -21.56
N GLU A 621 -11.18 40.86 -22.21
CA GLU A 621 -11.60 41.61 -23.41
C GLU A 621 -11.91 43.08 -23.09
N SER A 622 -12.53 43.34 -21.93
CA SER A 622 -12.81 44.71 -21.47
C SER A 622 -11.62 45.39 -20.78
N HIS A 623 -10.73 44.61 -20.17
CA HIS A 623 -9.53 45.04 -19.44
C HIS A 623 -8.30 44.36 -20.03
N VAL A 624 -7.92 44.80 -21.23
CA VAL A 624 -6.78 44.25 -21.96
C VAL A 624 -5.51 44.38 -21.10
N PRO A 625 -4.84 43.28 -20.71
CA PRO A 625 -3.66 43.32 -19.87
C PRO A 625 -2.52 44.08 -20.54
N LYS A 626 -1.93 45.08 -19.87
CA LYS A 626 -0.85 45.90 -20.45
C LYS A 626 0.52 45.21 -20.35
N ASN A 627 0.68 44.28 -19.43
CA ASN A 627 1.91 43.52 -19.20
C ASN A 627 1.60 42.12 -18.64
N VAL A 628 2.62 41.26 -18.58
CA VAL A 628 2.51 39.87 -18.08
C VAL A 628 2.05 39.82 -16.62
N SER A 629 2.39 40.84 -15.82
CA SER A 629 1.96 40.93 -14.42
C SER A 629 0.46 41.19 -14.30
N ASP A 630 -0.12 42.03 -15.16
CA ASP A 630 -1.57 42.29 -15.21
C ASP A 630 -2.33 41.03 -15.65
N ALA A 631 -1.80 40.30 -16.62
CA ALA A 631 -2.36 39.01 -17.03
C ALA A 631 -2.30 37.99 -15.89
N ALA A 632 -1.18 37.93 -15.16
CA ALA A 632 -1.03 37.07 -13.99
C ALA A 632 -2.00 37.45 -12.85
N ARG A 633 -2.29 38.74 -12.65
CA ARG A 633 -3.27 39.22 -11.65
C ARG A 633 -4.68 38.75 -11.99
N ILE A 634 -5.09 38.86 -13.25
CA ILE A 634 -6.41 38.40 -13.71
C ILE A 634 -6.55 36.88 -13.53
N ILE A 635 -5.53 36.12 -13.92
CA ILE A 635 -5.51 34.65 -13.75
C ILE A 635 -5.55 34.29 -12.25
N GLN A 636 -4.81 34.99 -11.41
CA GLN A 636 -4.80 34.73 -9.97
C GLN A 636 -6.14 35.08 -9.31
N ALA A 637 -6.79 36.17 -9.74
CA ALA A 637 -8.12 36.55 -9.27
C ALA A 637 -9.16 35.50 -9.64
N ALA A 638 -9.12 34.98 -10.87
CA ALA A 638 -9.98 33.88 -11.32
C ALA A 638 -9.74 32.59 -10.51
N GLN A 639 -8.48 32.26 -10.24
CA GLN A 639 -8.12 31.10 -9.41
C GLN A 639 -8.61 31.22 -7.97
N LYS A 640 -8.47 32.41 -7.36
CA LYS A 640 -8.98 32.67 -6.00
C LYS A 640 -10.50 32.61 -5.96
N GLY A 641 -11.18 33.14 -6.97
CA GLY A 641 -12.64 33.04 -7.10
C GLY A 641 -13.10 31.58 -7.19
N TYR A 642 -12.43 30.75 -8.00
CA TYR A 642 -12.70 29.32 -8.06
C TYR A 642 -12.52 28.65 -6.69
N ASP A 643 -11.40 28.92 -6.03
CA ASP A 643 -11.08 28.29 -4.74
C ASP A 643 -12.08 28.70 -3.65
N GLU A 644 -12.54 29.96 -3.64
CA GLU A 644 -13.52 30.48 -2.68
C GLU A 644 -14.90 29.84 -2.87
N GLU A 645 -15.39 29.76 -4.10
CA GLU A 645 -16.71 29.15 -4.39
C GLU A 645 -16.73 27.63 -4.16
N THR A 646 -15.61 26.97 -4.44
CA THR A 646 -15.47 25.52 -4.23
C THR A 646 -14.98 25.17 -2.81
N ARG A 647 -14.82 26.15 -1.92
CA ARG A 647 -14.47 25.92 -0.52
C ARG A 647 -15.72 25.61 0.28
N LYS A 648 -15.97 24.33 0.55
CA LYS A 648 -16.79 23.95 1.70
C LYS A 648 -16.04 24.34 2.98
N GLU A 649 -16.65 25.13 3.87
CA GLU A 649 -16.23 25.09 5.27
C GLU A 649 -16.35 23.64 5.73
N LYS A 650 -15.27 23.05 6.24
CA LYS A 650 -15.34 21.71 6.81
C LYS A 650 -16.31 21.80 7.99
N PRO A 651 -17.41 21.01 8.04
CA PRO A 651 -18.12 20.86 9.29
C PRO A 651 -17.10 20.38 10.32
N ARG A 652 -17.06 21.04 11.48
CA ARG A 652 -16.19 20.64 12.59
C ARG A 652 -16.44 19.16 12.84
N SER A 653 -15.39 18.33 12.85
CA SER A 653 -15.61 16.90 12.95
C SER A 653 -16.28 16.59 14.29
N ALA A 654 -17.51 16.09 14.23
CA ALA A 654 -18.23 15.60 15.40
C ALA A 654 -17.56 14.33 15.98
N TRP A 655 -16.46 13.85 15.39
CA TRP A 655 -15.74 12.66 15.81
C TRP A 655 -15.33 12.72 17.29
N LYS A 656 -14.76 13.85 17.73
CA LYS A 656 -14.36 14.01 19.14
C LYS A 656 -15.57 13.90 20.06
N GLU A 657 -16.64 14.66 19.79
CA GLU A 657 -17.88 14.66 20.58
C GLU A 657 -18.57 13.28 20.57
N ASN A 658 -18.53 12.57 19.45
CA ASN A 658 -19.16 11.27 19.29
C ASN A 658 -18.36 10.15 20.00
N ILE A 659 -17.03 10.25 20.01
CA ILE A 659 -16.16 9.37 20.80
C ILE A 659 -16.30 9.67 22.29
N GLU A 660 -16.31 10.94 22.69
CA GLU A 660 -16.54 11.35 24.08
C GLU A 660 -17.91 10.90 24.59
N SER A 661 -18.96 10.98 23.76
CA SER A 661 -20.29 10.45 24.08
C SER A 661 -20.28 8.92 24.26
N LYS A 662 -19.57 8.18 23.41
CA LYS A 662 -19.42 6.72 23.53
C LYS A 662 -18.63 6.33 24.79
N ILE A 663 -17.53 7.02 25.08
CA ILE A 663 -16.73 6.81 26.29
C ILE A 663 -17.59 7.09 27.52
N SER A 664 -18.34 8.20 27.53
CA SER A 664 -19.23 8.56 28.65
C SER A 664 -20.29 7.49 28.91
N LYS A 665 -20.91 6.94 27.85
CA LYS A 665 -21.87 5.83 27.98
C LYS A 665 -21.21 4.55 28.53
N LEU A 666 -20.01 4.22 28.07
CA LEU A 666 -19.28 3.04 28.55
C LEU A 666 -18.85 3.17 30.02
N VAL A 667 -18.43 4.37 30.44
CA VAL A 667 -18.12 4.65 31.85
C VAL A 667 -19.38 4.48 32.72
N LEU A 668 -20.52 5.04 32.30
CA LEU A 668 -21.78 4.85 33.01
C LEU A 668 -22.18 3.37 33.12
N PHE A 669 -22.01 2.59 32.05
CA PHE A 669 -22.29 1.15 32.07
C PHE A 669 -21.33 0.38 32.98
N LYS A 670 -20.06 0.75 33.00
CA LYS A 670 -19.07 0.16 33.92
C LYS A 670 -19.47 0.42 35.37
N ASP A 671 -19.82 1.66 35.71
CA ASP A 671 -20.22 2.04 37.07
C ASP A 671 -21.49 1.31 37.50
N LEU A 672 -22.48 1.18 36.61
CA LEU A 672 -23.69 0.39 36.82
C LEU A 672 -23.39 -1.08 37.11
N LEU A 673 -22.49 -1.70 36.36
CA LEU A 673 -22.05 -3.09 36.56
C LEU A 673 -21.26 -3.25 37.87
N GLU A 674 -20.42 -2.28 38.23
CA GLU A 674 -19.69 -2.27 39.50
C GLU A 674 -20.64 -2.15 40.70
N LYS A 675 -21.64 -1.26 40.65
CA LYS A 675 -22.68 -1.15 41.67
C LYS A 675 -23.48 -2.44 41.81
N ALA A 676 -23.88 -3.05 40.70
CA ALA A 676 -24.59 -4.33 40.69
C ALA A 676 -23.74 -5.45 41.31
N ARG A 677 -22.44 -5.49 40.97
CA ARG A 677 -21.48 -6.45 41.55
C ARG A 677 -21.32 -6.26 43.06
N LYS A 678 -21.37 -5.03 43.56
CA LYS A 678 -21.30 -4.69 44.99
C LYS A 678 -22.64 -4.82 45.72
N GLN A 679 -23.71 -5.23 45.04
CA GLN A 679 -25.08 -5.31 45.58
C GLN A 679 -25.58 -3.99 46.17
N GLU A 680 -25.11 -2.86 45.64
CA GLU A 680 -25.60 -1.54 46.04
C GLU A 680 -27.06 -1.34 45.56
N LYS A 681 -27.84 -0.57 46.33
CA LYS A 681 -29.25 -0.30 46.01
C LYS A 681 -29.35 0.53 44.72
N LEU A 682 -29.72 -0.14 43.62
CA LEU A 682 -29.95 0.50 42.33
C LEU A 682 -31.31 1.20 42.31
N SER A 683 -31.38 2.38 41.70
CA SER A 683 -32.65 3.02 41.38
C SER A 683 -33.43 2.23 40.32
N THR A 684 -34.73 2.51 40.19
CA THR A 684 -35.59 1.87 39.18
C THR A 684 -35.12 2.12 37.74
N SER A 685 -34.55 3.29 37.43
CA SER A 685 -34.01 3.59 36.09
C SER A 685 -32.66 2.91 35.85
N GLU A 686 -31.79 2.82 36.86
CA GLU A 686 -30.53 2.08 36.79
C GLU A 686 -30.79 0.58 36.59
N THR A 687 -31.79 0.02 37.27
CA THR A 687 -32.18 -1.39 37.12
C THR A 687 -32.68 -1.69 35.70
N LYS A 688 -33.47 -0.78 35.11
CA LYS A 688 -33.92 -0.91 33.71
C LYS A 688 -32.76 -0.79 32.72
N SER A 689 -31.79 0.07 33.01
CA SER A 689 -30.59 0.23 32.18
C SER A 689 -29.67 -0.99 32.28
N LEU A 690 -29.47 -1.53 33.49
CA LEU A 690 -28.69 -2.74 33.73
C LEU A 690 -29.27 -3.96 33.00
N LYS A 691 -30.60 -4.14 33.02
CA LYS A 691 -31.32 -5.19 32.26
C LYS A 691 -31.17 -5.08 30.74
N LYS A 692 -30.72 -3.93 30.22
CA LYS A 692 -30.48 -3.72 28.80
C LYS A 692 -29.01 -3.97 28.42
N ILE A 693 -28.13 -4.00 29.42
CA ILE A 693 -26.68 -4.24 29.29
C ILE A 693 -26.37 -5.73 29.48
N MET A 694 -27.01 -6.35 30.48
CA MET A 694 -27.06 -7.81 30.66
C MET A 694 -28.00 -8.43 29.63
#